data_AF-A0A0M9XNJ5-F1
#
_entry.id   AF-A0A0M9XNJ5-F1
#
_cell.length_a   1.000
_cell.length_b   1.000
_cell.length_c   1.000
_cell.angle_alpha   90.00
_cell.angle_beta   90.00
_cell.angle_gamma   90.00
#
_symmetry.space_group_name_H-M   'P 1'
#
loop_
_entity.id
_entity.type
_entity.pdbx_description
1 polymer ?
#
loop_
_entity_poly.entity_id
_entity_poly.type
_entity_poly.pdbx_seq_one_letter_code
_entity_poly.pdbx_strand_id
1 'polypeptide(L)'
;MESSAVSREAVTARLSEWLRTPDRRHLTLPVAGPVGAGKTSCVADATAAAGQGEFPVVTHYVDCRGRTADAVATQLITSWGFDERFIRTRNAPLGDAFRQRTHGQERAVIGFGNVQWAGVTATSTEPERVLRHVIVPLLRSAGCPVAVLVETDHPQEHVPLASVLESEDLPPLEAPDPGPSAGHDLLDALSRFPQLRALAAAETRSTPLTVWSVLCTALDLPGDPADLHAAMNALPGLLTAMPGTAQSDRAGGTGGIPGRGPDEAAGETADDTHVAFVTDGIRHLLRGHRPLSPAELTRIADALLNRSLRLTGAAVPWRGHDSVARYAAGTLPVHCAAAGTLPELAREPGFLANVDRLALLTGLALGFPDGIPQGGPAVDVHYLEEAGVEPDTHEEWVAWLHWALVNRGATDMAARLAQSAGDLPWLTRWSHWRPYALFGPSAEHDAARADEAVVGVAHGTDVVAGQLELDEDDFDGDAGADADEWVQERLWRLDDGTPLEEAVQVALYYDDEGDVEHAAGRVFEPVEVPDELDSRPAPRAPSSSSCLAVAADGTLVYGGHGGVYALSVLDPARVTSAPRWRSLPLLHAHSRAATWPMPVEVRAGDLPPQRWYESAFGRGACRVVARADLPEGITHPDAVRFLTEVGLPDFDGALPYVSFVSPYSLTEATDNPLASRAVGPGPFFHLGTWVGAELLLDGSSGRIYLAHSEGAAEGDLLSSGLQQLCTLLALSRLRAESGFTVWAEELDAKRSLRAWAQELDPDAASHPHWAAVLSGQWDDSDML
;
A
#
# COMPACT_ATOMS: atom_id res chain seq x y z
N MET A 1 17.76 -37.92 -37.48
CA MET A 1 16.92 -37.87 -36.28
C MET A 1 15.83 -36.86 -36.56
N GLU A 2 14.68 -37.36 -37.02
CA GLU A 2 13.48 -36.56 -37.23
C GLU A 2 12.96 -36.13 -35.86
N SER A 3 12.91 -34.82 -35.61
CA SER A 3 12.25 -34.23 -34.45
C SER A 3 10.76 -34.48 -34.58
N SER A 4 10.22 -35.51 -33.91
CA SER A 4 8.77 -35.71 -33.85
C SER A 4 8.16 -34.52 -33.10
N ALA A 5 7.38 -33.69 -33.79
CA ALA A 5 6.60 -32.65 -33.16
C ALA A 5 5.71 -33.29 -32.07
N VAL A 6 5.95 -32.92 -30.81
CA VAL A 6 5.13 -33.37 -29.68
C VAL A 6 3.73 -32.79 -29.90
N SER A 7 2.69 -33.63 -30.02
CA SER A 7 1.32 -33.16 -30.22
C SER A 7 0.76 -32.55 -28.92
N ARG A 8 -0.23 -31.66 -29.03
CA ARG A 8 -0.99 -31.12 -27.88
C ARG A 8 -1.47 -32.23 -26.94
N GLU A 9 -1.98 -33.32 -27.49
CA GLU A 9 -2.44 -34.49 -26.73
C GLU A 9 -1.31 -35.11 -25.90
N ALA A 10 -0.10 -35.18 -26.43
CA ALA A 10 1.07 -35.67 -25.70
C ALA A 10 1.48 -34.74 -24.55
N VAL A 11 1.36 -33.41 -24.73
CA VAL A 11 1.61 -32.42 -23.66
C VAL A 11 0.57 -32.55 -22.55
N THR A 12 -0.72 -32.60 -22.88
CA THR A 12 -1.80 -32.78 -21.90
C THR A 12 -1.68 -34.12 -21.16
N ALA A 13 -1.30 -35.20 -21.85
CA ALA A 13 -1.06 -36.50 -21.23
C ALA A 13 0.10 -36.44 -20.23
N ARG A 14 1.20 -35.77 -20.59
CA ARG A 14 2.38 -35.60 -19.71
C ARG A 14 2.07 -34.72 -18.49
N LEU A 15 1.29 -33.66 -18.65
CA LEU A 15 0.78 -32.85 -17.53
C LEU A 15 -0.07 -33.71 -16.58
N SER A 16 -0.96 -34.52 -17.15
CA SER A 16 -1.83 -35.43 -16.38
C SER A 16 -1.02 -36.50 -15.64
N GLU A 17 0.06 -37.02 -16.24
CA GLU A 17 0.99 -37.94 -15.60
C GLU A 17 1.77 -37.27 -14.47
N TRP A 18 2.33 -36.08 -14.70
CA TRP A 18 3.03 -35.30 -13.67
C TRP A 18 2.12 -35.09 -12.45
N LEU A 19 0.87 -34.70 -12.71
CA LEU A 19 -0.16 -34.54 -11.70
C LEU A 19 -0.40 -35.83 -10.90
N ARG A 20 -0.25 -37.04 -11.44
CA ARG A 20 -0.48 -38.31 -10.70
C ARG A 20 0.69 -38.73 -9.80
N THR A 21 1.83 -38.03 -9.85
CA THR A 21 3.04 -38.45 -9.13
C THR A 21 2.88 -38.25 -7.62
N PRO A 22 3.04 -39.29 -6.78
CA PRO A 22 2.51 -39.31 -5.40
C PRO A 22 3.33 -38.57 -4.32
N ASP A 23 4.47 -37.95 -4.64
CA ASP A 23 5.53 -37.76 -3.62
C ASP A 23 6.00 -36.31 -3.35
N ARG A 24 5.20 -35.28 -3.64
CA ARG A 24 5.65 -33.89 -3.42
C ARG A 24 4.59 -33.02 -2.76
N ARG A 25 4.91 -32.51 -1.57
CA ARG A 25 4.08 -31.53 -0.85
C ARG A 25 4.30 -30.16 -1.52
N HIS A 26 3.24 -29.64 -2.16
CA HIS A 26 3.17 -28.30 -2.77
C HIS A 26 4.10 -28.10 -3.98
N LEU A 27 3.55 -28.25 -5.18
CA LEU A 27 4.28 -28.06 -6.44
C LEU A 27 3.69 -26.96 -7.29
N THR A 28 4.56 -26.26 -8.01
CA THR A 28 4.18 -25.42 -9.15
C THR A 28 4.91 -25.91 -10.40
N LEU A 29 4.19 -26.03 -11.52
CA LEU A 29 4.75 -26.37 -12.82
C LEU A 29 4.45 -25.25 -13.83
N PRO A 30 5.48 -24.52 -14.29
CA PRO A 30 5.34 -23.64 -15.45
C PRO A 30 5.07 -24.45 -16.72
N VAL A 31 4.05 -24.05 -17.46
CA VAL A 31 3.75 -24.51 -18.81
C VAL A 31 4.10 -23.37 -19.77
N ALA A 32 5.29 -23.47 -20.35
CA ALA A 32 5.87 -22.46 -21.21
C ALA A 32 5.80 -22.87 -22.68
N GLY A 33 5.98 -21.92 -23.58
CA GLY A 33 6.03 -22.17 -25.02
C GLY A 33 5.65 -20.93 -25.82
N PRO A 34 5.83 -20.96 -27.14
CA PRO A 34 5.57 -19.82 -28.00
C PRO A 34 4.08 -19.42 -28.06
N VAL A 35 3.83 -18.21 -28.56
CA VAL A 35 2.48 -17.69 -28.79
C VAL A 35 1.73 -18.60 -29.77
N GLY A 36 0.49 -18.96 -29.43
CA GLY A 36 -0.33 -19.84 -30.27
C GLY A 36 -0.07 -21.34 -30.12
N ALA A 37 0.86 -21.78 -29.26
CA ALA A 37 1.15 -23.21 -29.02
C ALA A 37 0.03 -24.00 -28.32
N GLY A 38 -1.10 -23.36 -27.99
CA GLY A 38 -2.24 -24.00 -27.32
C GLY A 38 -2.06 -24.24 -25.82
N LYS A 39 -1.13 -23.53 -25.17
CA LYS A 39 -0.80 -23.66 -23.74
C LYS A 39 -2.03 -23.54 -22.83
N THR A 40 -2.82 -22.48 -23.04
CA THR A 40 -4.04 -22.21 -22.27
C THR A 40 -4.98 -23.42 -22.25
N SER A 41 -5.22 -24.02 -23.41
CA SER A 41 -6.09 -25.19 -23.48
C SER A 41 -5.44 -26.42 -22.85
N CYS A 42 -4.12 -26.61 -22.95
CA CYS A 42 -3.42 -27.71 -22.26
C CYS A 42 -3.56 -27.62 -20.74
N VAL A 43 -3.38 -26.42 -20.17
CA VAL A 43 -3.53 -26.17 -18.72
C VAL A 43 -4.98 -26.42 -18.29
N ALA A 44 -5.96 -25.91 -19.04
CA ALA A 44 -7.37 -26.12 -18.75
C ALA A 44 -7.77 -27.60 -18.81
N ASP A 45 -7.38 -28.31 -19.88
CA ASP A 45 -7.69 -29.72 -20.10
C ASP A 45 -7.06 -30.61 -19.02
N ALA A 46 -5.78 -30.38 -18.68
CA ALA A 46 -5.08 -31.14 -17.64
C ALA A 46 -5.70 -30.91 -16.25
N THR A 47 -6.11 -29.67 -15.96
CA THR A 47 -6.78 -29.33 -14.69
C THR A 47 -8.15 -30.00 -14.60
N ALA A 48 -8.93 -29.98 -15.69
CA ALA A 48 -10.23 -30.65 -15.76
C ALA A 48 -10.10 -32.17 -15.64
N ALA A 49 -9.11 -32.78 -16.30
CA ALA A 49 -8.85 -34.22 -16.24
C ALA A 49 -8.48 -34.67 -14.82
N ALA A 50 -7.81 -33.83 -14.03
CA ALA A 50 -7.50 -34.13 -12.63
C ALA A 50 -8.75 -34.26 -11.75
N GLY A 51 -9.83 -33.54 -12.08
CA GLY A 51 -11.08 -33.56 -11.33
C GLY A 51 -11.98 -34.76 -11.65
N GLN A 52 -11.67 -35.50 -12.72
CA GLN A 52 -12.43 -36.68 -13.16
C GLN A 52 -11.86 -38.00 -12.60
N GLY A 53 -10.82 -37.95 -11.78
CA GLY A 53 -10.19 -39.12 -11.16
C GLY A 53 -11.00 -39.73 -10.01
N GLU A 54 -10.55 -40.89 -9.51
CA GLU A 54 -11.24 -41.65 -8.45
C GLU A 54 -11.12 -41.03 -7.04
N PHE A 55 -10.27 -40.02 -6.85
CA PHE A 55 -9.97 -39.42 -5.54
C PHE A 55 -10.66 -38.07 -5.33
N PRO A 56 -11.01 -37.68 -4.08
CA PRO A 56 -11.55 -36.36 -3.77
C PRO A 56 -10.46 -35.29 -3.97
N VAL A 57 -10.52 -34.63 -5.14
CA VAL A 57 -9.58 -33.57 -5.53
C VAL A 57 -10.35 -32.26 -5.69
N VAL A 58 -9.88 -31.21 -5.02
CA VAL A 58 -10.32 -29.84 -5.33
C VAL A 58 -9.67 -29.44 -6.64
N THR A 59 -10.47 -29.18 -7.68
CA THR A 59 -9.97 -28.70 -8.97
C THR A 59 -10.58 -27.35 -9.33
N HIS A 60 -9.75 -26.43 -9.82
CA HIS A 60 -10.22 -25.15 -10.32
C HIS A 60 -9.31 -24.61 -11.42
N TYR A 61 -9.90 -24.08 -12.49
CA TYR A 61 -9.18 -23.38 -13.55
C TYR A 61 -9.60 -21.92 -13.59
N VAL A 62 -8.64 -21.01 -13.64
CA VAL A 62 -8.86 -19.58 -13.78
C VAL A 62 -8.07 -19.01 -14.95
N ASP A 63 -8.74 -18.23 -15.78
CA ASP A 63 -8.12 -17.43 -16.85
C ASP A 63 -7.82 -16.03 -16.31
N CYS A 64 -6.53 -15.71 -16.20
CA CYS A 64 -6.05 -14.44 -15.66
C CYS A 64 -6.04 -13.31 -16.69
N ARG A 65 -6.30 -13.61 -17.97
CA ARG A 65 -6.25 -12.62 -19.05
C ARG A 65 -7.13 -11.41 -18.75
N GLY A 66 -6.51 -10.23 -18.65
CA GLY A 66 -7.24 -8.98 -18.43
C GLY A 66 -7.80 -8.77 -17.03
N ARG A 67 -7.40 -9.59 -16.05
CA ARG A 67 -7.90 -9.52 -14.68
C ARG A 67 -6.79 -9.05 -13.72
N THR A 68 -7.17 -8.26 -12.72
CA THR A 68 -6.30 -7.98 -11.58
C THR A 68 -6.15 -9.22 -10.70
N ALA A 69 -5.09 -9.28 -9.90
CA ALA A 69 -4.89 -10.32 -8.90
C ALA A 69 -6.06 -10.37 -7.92
N ASP A 70 -6.59 -9.21 -7.52
CA ASP A 70 -7.77 -9.12 -6.65
C ASP A 70 -9.02 -9.74 -7.29
N ALA A 71 -9.24 -9.51 -8.59
CA ALA A 71 -10.34 -10.13 -9.33
C ALA A 71 -10.16 -11.64 -9.50
N VAL A 72 -8.91 -12.12 -9.68
CA VAL A 72 -8.58 -13.55 -9.70
C VAL A 72 -8.86 -14.19 -8.34
N ALA A 73 -8.41 -13.57 -7.24
CA ALA A 73 -8.65 -14.05 -5.88
C ALA A 73 -10.14 -14.07 -5.53
N THR A 74 -10.87 -13.00 -5.86
CA THR A 74 -12.32 -12.92 -5.65
C THR A 74 -13.04 -14.03 -6.41
N GLN A 75 -12.71 -14.26 -7.69
CA GLN A 75 -13.30 -15.36 -8.45
C GLN A 75 -13.05 -16.71 -7.77
N LEU A 76 -11.83 -16.98 -7.30
CA LEU A 76 -11.50 -18.23 -6.62
C LEU A 76 -12.34 -18.41 -5.36
N ILE A 77 -12.37 -17.40 -4.49
CA ILE A 77 -13.12 -17.40 -3.22
C ILE A 77 -14.62 -17.64 -3.49
N THR A 78 -15.22 -16.90 -4.41
CA THR A 78 -16.62 -17.06 -4.78
C THR A 78 -16.91 -18.44 -5.38
N SER A 79 -16.01 -18.96 -6.21
CA SER A 79 -16.17 -20.29 -6.80
C SER A 79 -16.12 -21.43 -5.78
N TRP A 80 -15.51 -21.20 -4.62
CA TRP A 80 -15.49 -22.15 -3.51
C TRP A 80 -16.70 -22.02 -2.58
N GLY A 81 -17.63 -21.10 -2.89
CA GLY A 81 -18.91 -20.94 -2.17
C GLY A 81 -18.90 -19.89 -1.07
N PHE A 82 -17.87 -19.04 -1.01
CA PHE A 82 -17.78 -17.96 -0.04
C PHE A 82 -18.31 -16.65 -0.64
N ASP A 83 -19.06 -15.90 0.17
CA ASP A 83 -19.69 -14.64 -0.25
C ASP A 83 -18.83 -13.42 0.10
N GLU A 84 -19.36 -12.24 -0.22
CA GLU A 84 -18.68 -10.97 0.06
C GLU A 84 -18.51 -10.71 1.57
N ARG A 85 -19.44 -11.19 2.40
CA ARG A 85 -19.33 -11.08 3.86
C ARG A 85 -18.11 -11.84 4.37
N PHE A 86 -17.84 -13.02 3.81
CA PHE A 86 -16.63 -13.76 4.12
C PHE A 86 -15.36 -12.98 3.75
N ILE A 87 -15.33 -12.37 2.56
CA ILE A 87 -14.19 -11.57 2.10
C ILE A 87 -13.94 -10.38 3.04
N ARG A 88 -15.01 -9.69 3.44
CA ARG A 88 -14.95 -8.48 4.28
C ARG A 88 -14.51 -8.74 5.72
N THR A 89 -14.83 -9.91 6.28
CA THR A 89 -14.62 -10.18 7.72
C THR A 89 -13.31 -10.91 8.04
N ARG A 90 -12.53 -11.29 7.03
CA ARG A 90 -11.29 -12.06 7.21
C ARG A 90 -10.08 -11.22 6.83
N ASN A 91 -9.00 -11.34 7.61
CA ASN A 91 -7.73 -10.68 7.31
C ASN A 91 -7.04 -11.31 6.09
N ALA A 92 -7.09 -12.65 5.97
CA ALA A 92 -6.48 -13.41 4.87
C ALA A 92 -7.52 -14.28 4.12
N PRO A 93 -8.52 -13.67 3.45
CA PRO A 93 -9.71 -14.37 2.95
C PRO A 93 -9.37 -15.45 1.93
N LEU A 94 -8.41 -15.22 1.03
CA LEU A 94 -8.00 -16.22 0.05
C LEU A 94 -7.42 -17.48 0.72
N GLY A 95 -6.48 -17.29 1.65
CA GLY A 95 -5.83 -18.39 2.37
C GLY A 95 -6.81 -19.16 3.26
N ASP A 96 -7.69 -18.44 3.97
CA ASP A 96 -8.71 -19.03 4.83
C ASP A 96 -9.77 -19.80 4.04
N ALA A 97 -10.28 -19.23 2.94
CA ALA A 97 -11.22 -19.89 2.05
C ALA A 97 -10.62 -21.18 1.48
N PHE A 98 -9.35 -21.12 1.04
CA PHE A 98 -8.69 -22.27 0.48
C PHE A 98 -8.41 -23.36 1.51
N ARG A 99 -7.95 -22.98 2.72
CA ARG A 99 -7.77 -23.91 3.85
C ARG A 99 -9.07 -24.64 4.17
N GLN A 100 -10.18 -23.92 4.27
CA GLN A 100 -11.50 -24.50 4.53
C GLN A 100 -11.95 -25.42 3.39
N ARG A 101 -11.74 -24.99 2.13
CA ARG A 101 -12.14 -25.77 0.96
C ARG A 101 -11.36 -27.08 0.81
N THR A 102 -10.08 -27.06 1.20
CA THR A 102 -9.16 -28.19 1.10
C THR A 102 -9.12 -29.08 2.35
N HIS A 103 -9.79 -28.67 3.43
CA HIS A 103 -9.85 -29.45 4.66
C HIS A 103 -10.48 -30.83 4.41
N GLY A 104 -9.78 -31.89 4.82
CA GLY A 104 -10.22 -33.28 4.63
C GLY A 104 -10.15 -33.79 3.18
N GLN A 105 -9.54 -33.04 2.27
CA GLN A 105 -9.31 -33.47 0.89
C GLN A 105 -7.94 -34.16 0.78
N GLU A 106 -7.81 -35.11 -0.14
CA GLU A 106 -6.52 -35.78 -0.37
C GLU A 106 -5.53 -34.86 -1.09
N ARG A 107 -6.05 -33.94 -1.91
CA ARG A 107 -5.25 -33.11 -2.82
C ARG A 107 -6.04 -31.93 -3.39
N ALA A 108 -5.33 -30.89 -3.81
CA ALA A 108 -5.85 -29.83 -4.69
C ALA A 108 -5.03 -29.67 -5.98
N VAL A 109 -5.69 -29.31 -7.09
CA VAL A 109 -5.08 -28.93 -8.38
C VAL A 109 -5.67 -27.61 -8.86
N ILE A 110 -4.83 -26.62 -9.10
CA ILE A 110 -5.27 -25.32 -9.61
C ILE A 110 -4.53 -24.98 -10.89
N GLY A 111 -5.26 -24.67 -11.94
CA GLY A 111 -4.73 -24.22 -13.22
C GLY A 111 -4.91 -22.72 -13.40
N PHE A 112 -3.82 -22.01 -13.70
CA PHE A 112 -3.83 -20.59 -14.03
C PHE A 112 -3.43 -20.41 -15.50
N GLY A 113 -4.37 -19.97 -16.33
CA GLY A 113 -4.13 -19.63 -17.74
C GLY A 113 -3.84 -18.15 -17.94
N ASN A 114 -3.06 -17.81 -18.98
CA ASN A 114 -2.71 -16.43 -19.36
C ASN A 114 -2.21 -15.54 -18.21
N VAL A 115 -1.43 -16.07 -17.26
CA VAL A 115 -0.93 -15.30 -16.10
C VAL A 115 -0.07 -14.13 -16.53
N GLN A 116 0.76 -14.33 -17.55
CA GLN A 116 1.60 -13.30 -18.14
C GLN A 116 0.80 -12.13 -18.77
N TRP A 117 -0.50 -12.34 -19.05
CA TRP A 117 -1.42 -11.33 -19.57
C TRP A 117 -2.43 -10.84 -18.54
N ALA A 118 -2.15 -11.01 -17.24
CA ALA A 118 -2.95 -10.40 -16.18
C ALA A 118 -2.86 -8.87 -16.23
N GLY A 119 -3.91 -8.21 -15.72
CA GLY A 119 -4.03 -6.75 -15.65
C GLY A 119 -4.79 -6.11 -16.81
N VAL A 120 -5.36 -4.93 -16.55
CA VAL A 120 -6.22 -4.22 -17.51
C VAL A 120 -5.43 -3.56 -18.65
N THR A 121 -4.17 -3.21 -18.39
CA THR A 121 -3.21 -2.67 -19.37
C THR A 121 -2.22 -3.73 -19.84
N ALA A 122 -1.59 -3.51 -21.00
CA ALA A 122 -0.55 -4.38 -21.53
C ALA A 122 0.75 -4.29 -20.71
N THR A 123 1.07 -3.10 -20.21
CA THR A 123 2.13 -2.89 -19.22
C THR A 123 1.50 -2.91 -17.83
N SER A 124 1.70 -3.99 -17.08
CA SER A 124 1.07 -4.20 -15.77
C SER A 124 1.97 -5.00 -14.82
N THR A 125 1.84 -4.75 -13.52
CA THR A 125 2.48 -5.53 -12.43
C THR A 125 1.64 -6.73 -11.98
N GLU A 126 0.43 -6.87 -12.51
CA GLU A 126 -0.52 -7.92 -12.12
C GLU A 126 -0.04 -9.35 -12.32
N PRO A 127 0.75 -9.69 -13.37
CA PRO A 127 1.35 -11.02 -13.47
C PRO A 127 2.16 -11.40 -12.24
N GLU A 128 2.99 -10.47 -11.73
CA GLU A 128 3.77 -10.69 -10.52
C GLU A 128 2.87 -10.75 -9.27
N ARG A 129 1.85 -9.90 -9.18
CA ARG A 129 0.88 -9.92 -8.06
C ARG A 129 0.11 -11.25 -8.01
N VAL A 130 -0.30 -11.81 -9.15
CA VAL A 130 -0.95 -13.13 -9.21
C VAL A 130 -0.01 -14.21 -8.67
N LEU A 131 1.26 -14.24 -9.09
CA LEU A 131 2.21 -15.24 -8.59
C LEU A 131 2.47 -15.08 -7.09
N ARG A 132 2.80 -13.86 -6.63
CA ARG A 132 3.21 -13.58 -5.24
C ARG A 132 2.06 -13.61 -4.24
N HIS A 133 0.89 -13.13 -4.63
CA HIS A 133 -0.19 -12.86 -3.70
C HIS A 133 -1.44 -13.71 -3.94
N VAL A 134 -1.52 -14.45 -5.05
CA VAL A 134 -2.54 -15.48 -5.22
C VAL A 134 -1.93 -16.87 -5.06
N ILE A 135 -0.93 -17.23 -5.87
CA ILE A 135 -0.41 -18.60 -5.92
C ILE A 135 0.34 -18.97 -4.62
N VAL A 136 1.28 -18.13 -4.16
CA VAL A 136 2.06 -18.43 -2.95
C VAL A 136 1.17 -18.61 -1.71
N PRO A 137 0.17 -17.74 -1.42
CA PRO A 137 -0.73 -17.96 -0.30
C PRO A 137 -1.52 -19.27 -0.39
N LEU A 138 -1.92 -19.71 -1.59
CA LEU A 138 -2.60 -20.99 -1.77
C LEU A 138 -1.68 -22.17 -1.41
N LEU A 139 -0.42 -22.13 -1.85
CA LEU A 139 0.57 -23.15 -1.49
C LEU A 139 0.81 -23.22 0.02
N ARG A 140 0.86 -22.07 0.71
CA ARG A 140 1.13 -21.99 2.16
C ARG A 140 -0.06 -22.33 3.05
N SER A 141 -1.28 -22.09 2.58
CA SER A 141 -2.49 -22.15 3.43
C SER A 141 -3.27 -23.46 3.33
N ALA A 142 -2.93 -24.33 2.38
CA ALA A 142 -3.71 -25.53 2.08
C ALA A 142 -3.70 -26.55 3.22
N GLY A 143 -4.86 -27.20 3.43
CA GLY A 143 -4.99 -28.34 4.35
C GLY A 143 -4.53 -29.68 3.74
N CYS A 144 -4.12 -29.68 2.48
CA CYS A 144 -3.70 -30.87 1.74
C CYS A 144 -2.57 -30.52 0.72
N PRO A 145 -1.89 -31.53 0.13
CA PRO A 145 -0.95 -31.30 -0.96
C PRO A 145 -1.60 -30.58 -2.16
N VAL A 146 -0.93 -29.54 -2.66
CA VAL A 146 -1.40 -28.71 -3.78
C VAL A 146 -0.49 -28.88 -5.00
N ALA A 147 -1.06 -29.01 -6.19
CA ALA A 147 -0.35 -28.88 -7.45
C ALA A 147 -0.90 -27.69 -8.25
N VAL A 148 -0.03 -26.80 -8.69
CA VAL A 148 -0.38 -25.60 -9.45
C VAL A 148 0.20 -25.71 -10.85
N LEU A 149 -0.64 -25.58 -11.88
CA LEU A 149 -0.22 -25.41 -13.27
C LEU A 149 -0.29 -23.93 -13.62
N VAL A 150 0.81 -23.36 -14.12
CA VAL A 150 0.87 -21.92 -14.45
C VAL A 150 1.25 -21.78 -15.91
N GLU A 151 0.36 -21.22 -16.73
CA GLU A 151 0.73 -20.79 -18.07
C GLU A 151 1.67 -19.59 -17.98
N THR A 152 2.81 -19.70 -18.64
CA THR A 152 3.80 -18.63 -18.74
C THR A 152 4.27 -18.51 -20.19
N ASP A 153 4.88 -17.39 -20.53
CA ASP A 153 5.69 -17.34 -21.74
C ASP A 153 7.10 -17.89 -21.48
N HIS A 154 7.92 -17.95 -22.53
CA HIS A 154 9.26 -18.51 -22.49
C HIS A 154 10.06 -17.89 -21.31
N PRO A 155 10.87 -18.66 -20.56
CA PRO A 155 11.52 -18.23 -19.32
C PRO A 155 12.43 -16.98 -19.42
N GLN A 156 12.67 -16.47 -20.63
CA GLN A 156 13.45 -15.27 -20.87
C GLN A 156 12.61 -13.99 -20.94
N GLU A 157 11.26 -14.06 -20.97
CA GLU A 157 10.51 -12.94 -21.53
C GLU A 157 9.84 -11.98 -20.54
N HIS A 158 9.09 -12.33 -19.49
CA HIS A 158 8.43 -11.25 -18.71
C HIS A 158 8.23 -11.45 -17.21
N VAL A 159 8.28 -12.67 -16.65
CA VAL A 159 8.22 -12.88 -15.20
C VAL A 159 9.04 -14.12 -14.82
N PRO A 160 10.17 -14.01 -14.11
CA PRO A 160 10.92 -15.19 -13.69
C PRO A 160 10.14 -15.89 -12.56
N LEU A 161 9.44 -16.98 -12.89
CA LEU A 161 8.78 -17.82 -11.88
C LEU A 161 9.76 -18.27 -10.79
N ALA A 162 11.00 -18.56 -11.19
CA ALA A 162 12.08 -19.02 -10.31
C ALA A 162 12.52 -17.98 -9.27
N SER A 163 12.35 -16.68 -9.54
CA SER A 163 12.66 -15.64 -8.53
C SER A 163 11.53 -15.41 -7.54
N VAL A 164 10.33 -15.91 -7.85
CA VAL A 164 9.11 -15.68 -7.05
C VAL A 164 8.68 -16.92 -6.28
N LEU A 165 8.87 -18.11 -6.85
CA LEU A 165 8.52 -19.38 -6.25
C LEU A 165 9.81 -20.07 -5.81
N GLU A 166 9.98 -20.29 -4.51
CA GLU A 166 10.98 -21.19 -3.92
C GLU A 166 10.65 -22.66 -4.26
N SER A 167 10.45 -22.99 -5.54
CA SER A 167 10.19 -24.37 -5.96
C SER A 167 11.50 -25.06 -6.29
N GLU A 168 11.61 -26.36 -5.97
CA GLU A 168 12.61 -27.24 -6.59
C GLU A 168 12.63 -26.99 -8.10
N ASP A 169 13.84 -26.77 -8.66
CA ASP A 169 14.13 -26.44 -10.06
C ASP A 169 13.52 -27.45 -11.06
N LEU A 170 12.21 -27.40 -11.27
CA LEU A 170 11.56 -28.15 -12.34
C LEU A 170 11.68 -27.33 -13.61
N PRO A 171 12.34 -27.85 -14.66
CA PRO A 171 12.39 -27.16 -15.93
C PRO A 171 10.95 -26.96 -16.45
N PRO A 172 10.66 -25.81 -17.06
CA PRO A 172 9.34 -25.56 -17.62
C PRO A 172 8.97 -26.65 -18.62
N LEU A 173 7.69 -27.03 -18.63
CA LEU A 173 7.20 -27.93 -19.67
C LEU A 173 6.98 -27.12 -20.95
N GLU A 174 7.83 -27.34 -21.95
CA GLU A 174 7.73 -26.66 -23.25
C GLU A 174 6.63 -27.26 -24.13
N ALA A 175 5.66 -26.43 -24.50
CA ALA A 175 4.73 -26.71 -25.58
C ALA A 175 5.46 -26.64 -26.94
N PRO A 176 5.06 -27.45 -27.93
CA PRO A 176 5.70 -27.51 -29.25
C PRO A 176 5.72 -26.14 -29.94
N ASP A 177 6.83 -25.85 -30.62
CA ASP A 177 6.97 -24.65 -31.46
C ASP A 177 6.09 -24.77 -32.71
N PRO A 178 5.20 -23.80 -33.02
CA PRO A 178 4.50 -23.74 -34.30
C PRO A 178 5.44 -23.52 -35.50
N GLY A 179 6.74 -23.31 -35.27
CA GLY A 179 7.81 -23.28 -36.26
C GLY A 179 8.36 -21.87 -36.52
N PRO A 180 9.53 -21.75 -37.17
CA PRO A 180 10.27 -20.49 -37.36
C PRO A 180 9.56 -19.43 -38.24
N SER A 181 8.42 -19.78 -38.84
CA SER A 181 7.62 -18.93 -39.72
C SER A 181 6.91 -17.78 -38.97
N ALA A 182 6.42 -17.98 -37.75
CA ALA A 182 5.60 -16.97 -37.07
C ALA A 182 6.35 -15.65 -36.77
N GLY A 183 7.65 -15.72 -36.40
CA GLY A 183 8.48 -14.54 -36.15
C GLY A 183 8.92 -13.82 -37.44
N HIS A 184 9.20 -14.57 -38.51
CA HIS A 184 9.56 -13.99 -39.82
C HIS A 184 8.35 -13.30 -40.47
N ASP A 185 7.16 -13.91 -40.37
CA ASP A 185 5.92 -13.35 -40.90
C ASP A 185 5.52 -12.05 -40.17
N LEU A 186 5.83 -11.95 -38.86
CA LEU A 186 5.57 -10.76 -38.06
C LEU A 186 6.49 -9.58 -38.40
N LEU A 187 7.78 -9.85 -38.66
CA LEU A 187 8.75 -8.82 -39.08
C LEU A 187 8.48 -8.32 -40.51
N ASP A 188 8.02 -9.20 -41.41
CA ASP A 188 7.56 -8.81 -42.74
C ASP A 188 6.28 -7.95 -42.64
N ALA A 189 5.32 -8.36 -41.81
CA ALA A 189 4.12 -7.58 -41.53
C ALA A 189 4.44 -6.18 -40.99
N LEU A 190 5.40 -6.04 -40.06
CA LEU A 190 5.86 -4.74 -39.55
C LEU A 190 6.53 -3.87 -40.62
N SER A 191 7.27 -4.49 -41.54
CA SER A 191 7.94 -3.77 -42.63
C SER A 191 6.93 -3.26 -43.66
N ARG A 192 5.87 -4.03 -43.91
CA ARG A 192 4.78 -3.68 -44.82
C ARG A 192 3.76 -2.71 -44.20
N PHE A 193 3.54 -2.80 -42.89
CA PHE A 193 2.56 -2.03 -42.14
C PHE A 193 3.19 -1.48 -40.84
N PRO A 194 4.05 -0.45 -40.91
CA PRO A 194 4.72 0.11 -39.74
C PRO A 194 3.76 0.66 -38.66
N GLN A 195 2.55 1.04 -39.05
CA GLN A 195 1.48 1.53 -38.18
C GLN A 195 0.97 0.49 -37.16
N LEU A 196 1.29 -0.80 -37.33
CA LEU A 196 1.05 -1.83 -36.32
C LEU A 196 1.85 -1.59 -35.03
N ARG A 197 2.96 -0.84 -35.11
CA ARG A 197 3.74 -0.44 -33.94
C ARG A 197 2.96 0.50 -33.02
N ALA A 198 2.14 1.39 -33.56
CA ALA A 198 1.25 2.25 -32.76
C ALA A 198 0.16 1.44 -32.05
N LEU A 199 -0.41 0.43 -32.72
CA LEU A 199 -1.36 -0.49 -32.08
C LEU A 199 -0.69 -1.33 -30.99
N ALA A 200 0.57 -1.75 -31.21
CA ALA A 200 1.35 -2.44 -30.19
C ALA A 200 1.69 -1.53 -29.00
N ALA A 201 1.87 -0.23 -29.23
CA ALA A 201 2.10 0.77 -28.18
C ALA A 201 0.85 1.05 -27.32
N ALA A 202 -0.35 0.74 -27.81
CA ALA A 202 -1.57 0.91 -27.03
C ALA A 202 -1.59 0.00 -25.79
N GLU A 203 -2.11 0.54 -24.69
CA GLU A 203 -2.19 -0.16 -23.40
C GLU A 203 -3.47 -0.98 -23.26
N THR A 204 -4.58 -0.56 -23.86
CA THR A 204 -5.83 -1.34 -23.86
C THR A 204 -5.75 -2.49 -24.87
N ARG A 205 -6.40 -3.63 -24.59
CA ARG A 205 -6.44 -4.79 -25.52
C ARG A 205 -7.17 -4.48 -26.83
N SER A 206 -8.16 -3.62 -26.72
CA SER A 206 -8.98 -3.12 -27.80
C SER A 206 -8.84 -1.60 -27.85
N THR A 207 -8.43 -1.06 -28.99
CA THR A 207 -8.07 0.36 -29.14
C THR A 207 -9.02 1.03 -30.12
N PRO A 208 -9.70 2.13 -29.74
CA PRO A 208 -10.49 2.92 -30.67
C PRO A 208 -9.63 3.42 -31.84
N LEU A 209 -10.18 3.47 -33.06
CA LEU A 209 -9.45 3.98 -34.24
C LEU A 209 -8.93 5.41 -34.04
N THR A 210 -9.69 6.26 -33.36
CA THR A 210 -9.31 7.63 -33.01
C THR A 210 -8.06 7.67 -32.12
N VAL A 211 -8.00 6.79 -31.11
CA VAL A 211 -6.83 6.64 -30.22
C VAL A 211 -5.63 6.14 -31.02
N TRP A 212 -5.83 5.11 -31.84
CA TRP A 212 -4.75 4.58 -32.68
C TRP A 212 -4.16 5.65 -33.60
N SER A 213 -4.99 6.51 -34.20
CA SER A 213 -4.52 7.62 -35.03
C SER A 213 -3.69 8.65 -34.25
N VAL A 214 -4.08 8.95 -32.99
CA VAL A 214 -3.28 9.79 -32.08
C VAL A 214 -1.93 9.14 -31.78
N LEU A 215 -1.89 7.83 -31.53
CA LEU A 215 -0.64 7.10 -31.29
C LEU A 215 0.25 7.07 -32.55
N CYS A 216 -0.32 6.89 -33.74
CA CYS A 216 0.43 7.00 -34.99
C CYS A 216 1.06 8.39 -35.15
N THR A 217 0.28 9.44 -34.89
CA THR A 217 0.76 10.83 -34.96
C THR A 217 1.91 11.07 -33.97
N ALA A 218 1.79 10.59 -32.73
CA ALA A 218 2.84 10.72 -31.72
C ALA A 218 4.14 9.98 -32.09
N LEU A 219 4.04 8.94 -32.90
CA LEU A 219 5.16 8.11 -33.37
C LEU A 219 5.67 8.49 -34.76
N ASP A 220 5.16 9.57 -35.37
CA ASP A 220 5.47 9.97 -36.74
C ASP A 220 5.18 8.86 -37.78
N LEU A 221 4.10 8.09 -37.58
CA LEU A 221 3.67 6.97 -38.43
C LEU A 221 2.41 7.33 -39.26
N PRO A 222 2.17 6.63 -40.39
CA PRO A 222 0.90 6.74 -41.11
C PRO A 222 -0.30 6.41 -40.20
N GLY A 223 -1.27 7.31 -40.14
CA GLY A 223 -2.41 7.24 -39.21
C GLY A 223 -3.79 7.29 -39.88
N ASP A 224 -3.88 7.01 -41.19
CA ASP A 224 -5.15 6.94 -41.92
C ASP A 224 -5.86 5.61 -41.60
N PRO A 225 -7.11 5.62 -41.11
CA PRO A 225 -7.88 4.40 -40.89
C PRO A 225 -7.96 3.46 -42.09
N ALA A 226 -7.85 3.96 -43.32
CA ALA A 226 -7.79 3.13 -44.52
C ALA A 226 -6.57 2.19 -44.54
N ASP A 227 -5.42 2.64 -44.02
CA ASP A 227 -4.19 1.86 -43.94
C ASP A 227 -4.31 0.69 -42.96
N LEU A 228 -5.07 0.86 -41.87
CA LEU A 228 -5.33 -0.21 -40.91
C LEU A 228 -6.35 -1.21 -41.43
N HIS A 229 -7.39 -0.76 -42.14
CA HIS A 229 -8.30 -1.67 -42.84
C HIS A 229 -7.57 -2.51 -43.91
N ALA A 230 -6.62 -1.91 -44.63
CA ALA A 230 -5.77 -2.63 -45.56
C ALA A 230 -4.90 -3.68 -44.85
N ALA A 231 -4.33 -3.35 -43.68
CA ALA A 231 -3.57 -4.30 -42.86
C ALA A 231 -4.45 -5.46 -42.36
N MET A 232 -5.67 -5.18 -41.89
CA MET A 232 -6.61 -6.21 -41.44
C MET A 232 -6.99 -7.19 -42.55
N ASN A 233 -7.24 -6.69 -43.77
CA ASN A 233 -7.55 -7.53 -44.93
C ASN A 233 -6.35 -8.37 -45.37
N ALA A 234 -5.13 -7.83 -45.24
CA ALA A 234 -3.90 -8.53 -45.60
C ALA A 234 -3.47 -9.56 -44.54
N LEU A 235 -3.85 -9.38 -43.27
CA LEU A 235 -3.37 -10.14 -42.12
C LEU A 235 -4.53 -10.61 -41.20
N PRO A 236 -5.49 -11.41 -41.70
CA PRO A 236 -6.68 -11.81 -40.94
C PRO A 236 -6.39 -12.69 -39.72
N GLY A 237 -5.20 -13.31 -39.66
CA GLY A 237 -4.74 -14.07 -38.48
C GLY A 237 -4.09 -13.22 -37.39
N LEU A 238 -3.83 -11.93 -37.65
CA LEU A 238 -3.09 -11.04 -36.75
C LEU A 238 -3.99 -10.03 -36.04
N LEU A 239 -4.96 -9.48 -36.77
CA LEU A 239 -5.82 -8.38 -36.31
C LEU A 239 -7.29 -8.77 -36.31
N THR A 240 -8.04 -8.17 -35.41
CA THR A 240 -9.50 -8.23 -35.39
C THR A 240 -10.08 -6.83 -35.17
N ALA A 241 -11.26 -6.58 -35.75
CA ALA A 241 -12.03 -5.37 -35.46
C ALA A 241 -13.35 -5.74 -34.79
N MET A 242 -13.76 -4.90 -33.86
CA MET A 242 -14.97 -5.07 -33.08
C MET A 242 -15.78 -3.76 -33.11
N PRO A 243 -17.12 -3.84 -33.20
CA PRO A 243 -17.97 -2.67 -32.97
C PRO A 243 -17.85 -2.23 -31.51
N GLY A 244 -17.72 -0.92 -31.26
CA GLY A 244 -17.45 -0.31 -29.95
C GLY A 244 -18.55 -0.52 -28.91
N THR A 245 -19.74 -0.97 -29.33
CA THR A 245 -20.84 -1.33 -28.43
C THR A 245 -20.65 -2.67 -27.71
N ALA A 246 -19.62 -3.45 -28.04
CA ALA A 246 -19.45 -4.82 -27.52
C ALA A 246 -18.72 -4.92 -26.17
N GLN A 247 -18.31 -3.84 -25.52
CA GLN A 247 -17.50 -3.94 -24.30
C GLN A 247 -17.76 -2.81 -23.28
N SER A 248 -18.99 -2.74 -22.77
CA SER A 248 -19.31 -2.00 -21.54
C SER A 248 -19.26 -2.87 -20.27
N ASP A 249 -19.08 -4.19 -20.37
CA ASP A 249 -19.07 -5.06 -19.19
C ASP A 249 -17.66 -5.53 -18.85
N ARG A 250 -17.19 -5.05 -17.69
CA ARG A 250 -15.93 -5.33 -16.95
C ARG A 250 -15.00 -4.13 -16.83
N ALA A 251 -15.53 -2.99 -16.40
CA ALA A 251 -14.88 -2.27 -15.30
C ALA A 251 -15.28 -3.00 -14.00
N GLY A 252 -14.32 -3.27 -13.12
CA GLY A 252 -14.59 -3.86 -11.81
C GLY A 252 -15.55 -2.96 -11.02
N GLY A 253 -16.65 -3.55 -10.57
CA GLY A 253 -17.70 -2.93 -9.77
C GLY A 253 -18.77 -3.99 -9.53
N THR A 254 -18.71 -4.65 -8.38
CA THR A 254 -19.73 -5.58 -7.93
C THR A 254 -21.03 -4.84 -7.65
N GLY A 255 -22.12 -5.23 -8.32
CA GLY A 255 -23.49 -4.88 -7.92
C GLY A 255 -24.19 -3.80 -8.74
N GLY A 256 -24.63 -4.12 -9.96
CA GLY A 256 -25.58 -3.28 -10.69
C GLY A 256 -26.99 -3.40 -10.12
N ILE A 257 -27.56 -2.30 -9.61
CA ILE A 257 -29.00 -2.17 -9.33
C ILE A 257 -29.75 -2.04 -10.67
N PRO A 258 -30.82 -2.81 -10.93
CA PRO A 258 -31.60 -2.69 -12.16
C PRO A 258 -32.59 -1.52 -12.05
N GLY A 259 -32.36 -0.43 -12.79
CA GLY A 259 -33.38 0.61 -12.91
C GLY A 259 -32.88 1.98 -13.36
N ARG A 260 -32.43 2.13 -14.60
CA ARG A 260 -32.44 3.45 -15.27
C ARG A 260 -32.87 3.27 -16.72
N GLY A 261 -34.00 3.90 -17.06
CA GLY A 261 -34.67 3.74 -18.35
C GLY A 261 -33.86 4.27 -19.54
N PRO A 262 -34.12 3.77 -20.76
CA PRO A 262 -33.38 4.14 -21.96
C PRO A 262 -34.07 5.33 -22.62
N ASP A 263 -33.67 6.58 -22.34
CA ASP A 263 -34.20 7.69 -23.15
C ASP A 263 -33.33 8.96 -23.27
N GLU A 264 -32.03 8.91 -22.95
CA GLU A 264 -31.12 10.07 -23.17
C GLU A 264 -29.82 9.73 -23.93
N ALA A 265 -29.83 8.68 -24.77
CA ALA A 265 -28.72 8.33 -25.65
C ALA A 265 -29.13 8.38 -27.13
N ALA A 266 -29.48 9.58 -27.62
CA ALA A 266 -29.74 9.82 -29.03
C ALA A 266 -28.98 11.06 -29.50
N GLY A 267 -27.65 10.97 -29.45
CA GLY A 267 -26.73 11.82 -30.20
C GLY A 267 -25.74 10.93 -30.92
N GLU A 268 -25.98 10.70 -32.21
CA GLU A 268 -25.13 9.90 -33.10
C GLU A 268 -23.66 10.37 -33.06
N THR A 269 -22.73 9.43 -32.83
CA THR A 269 -21.40 9.51 -33.47
C THR A 269 -21.13 8.18 -34.16
N ALA A 270 -21.13 8.23 -35.49
CA ALA A 270 -20.59 7.19 -36.32
C ALA A 270 -19.07 7.06 -36.06
N ASP A 271 -18.58 5.82 -36.08
CA ASP A 271 -17.18 5.38 -35.99
C ASP A 271 -16.61 5.03 -34.60
N ASP A 272 -17.37 4.26 -33.83
CA ASP A 272 -16.88 3.56 -32.63
C ASP A 272 -16.21 2.22 -33.01
N THR A 273 -15.40 2.19 -34.06
CA THR A 273 -14.69 0.96 -34.45
C THR A 273 -13.45 0.78 -33.57
N HIS A 274 -13.30 -0.42 -33.00
CA HIS A 274 -12.12 -0.79 -32.24
C HIS A 274 -11.27 -1.82 -32.98
N VAL A 275 -9.95 -1.73 -32.82
CA VAL A 275 -8.99 -2.69 -33.38
C VAL A 275 -8.15 -3.32 -32.28
N ALA A 276 -7.89 -4.62 -32.41
CA ALA A 276 -7.11 -5.42 -31.47
C ALA A 276 -6.23 -6.42 -32.22
N PHE A 277 -5.19 -6.91 -31.55
CA PHE A 277 -4.52 -8.14 -31.99
C PHE A 277 -5.38 -9.35 -31.61
N VAL A 278 -5.32 -10.42 -32.41
CA VAL A 278 -6.04 -11.67 -32.13
C VAL A 278 -5.61 -12.27 -30.79
N THR A 279 -4.34 -12.12 -30.40
CA THR A 279 -3.81 -12.54 -29.11
C THR A 279 -2.91 -11.46 -28.50
N ASP A 280 -2.85 -11.39 -27.17
CA ASP A 280 -1.93 -10.48 -26.46
C ASP A 280 -0.47 -10.85 -26.73
N GLY A 281 -0.15 -12.13 -26.91
CA GLY A 281 1.20 -12.57 -27.26
C GLY A 281 1.76 -11.93 -28.53
N ILE A 282 0.93 -11.70 -29.56
CA ILE A 282 1.35 -10.98 -30.78
C ILE A 282 1.80 -9.54 -30.43
N ARG A 283 1.02 -8.84 -29.59
CA ARG A 283 1.35 -7.48 -29.16
C ARG A 283 2.71 -7.43 -28.45
N HIS A 284 2.96 -8.35 -27.54
CA HIS A 284 4.20 -8.39 -26.77
C HIS A 284 5.41 -8.78 -27.63
N LEU A 285 5.25 -9.74 -28.55
CA LEU A 285 6.28 -10.04 -29.55
C LEU A 285 6.65 -8.80 -30.38
N LEU A 286 5.66 -8.01 -30.81
CA LEU A 286 5.90 -6.75 -31.53
C LEU A 286 6.66 -5.72 -30.68
N ARG A 287 6.28 -5.56 -29.40
CA ARG A 287 6.99 -4.67 -28.45
C ARG A 287 8.44 -5.12 -28.25
N GLY A 288 8.70 -6.42 -28.16
CA GLY A 288 10.05 -6.99 -28.01
C GLY A 288 10.93 -6.79 -29.25
N HIS A 289 10.37 -6.98 -30.46
CA HIS A 289 11.13 -6.79 -31.70
C HIS A 289 11.40 -5.32 -32.07
N ARG A 290 10.49 -4.41 -31.70
CA ARG A 290 10.58 -2.96 -32.00
C ARG A 290 10.23 -2.13 -30.75
N PRO A 291 11.10 -2.12 -29.73
CA PRO A 291 10.85 -1.35 -28.52
C PRO A 291 10.70 0.14 -28.83
N LEU A 292 9.93 0.83 -28.01
CA LEU A 292 9.82 2.29 -28.05
C LEU A 292 11.04 2.90 -27.36
N SER A 293 11.61 3.92 -27.98
CA SER A 293 12.64 4.75 -27.34
C SER A 293 12.03 5.64 -26.24
N PRO A 294 12.83 6.11 -25.26
CA PRO A 294 12.34 7.05 -24.25
C PRO A 294 11.67 8.28 -24.85
N ALA A 295 12.22 8.84 -25.94
CA ALA A 295 11.63 9.99 -26.63
C ALA A 295 10.25 9.68 -27.25
N GLU A 296 10.05 8.48 -27.79
CA GLU A 296 8.75 8.04 -28.30
C GLU A 296 7.72 7.86 -27.19
N LEU A 297 8.13 7.30 -26.05
CA LEU A 297 7.28 7.18 -24.86
C LEU A 297 6.83 8.55 -24.36
N THR A 298 7.75 9.51 -24.25
CA THR A 298 7.41 10.90 -23.90
C THR A 298 6.43 11.52 -24.89
N ARG A 299 6.64 11.36 -26.21
CA ARG A 299 5.71 11.89 -27.22
C ARG A 299 4.31 11.30 -27.13
N ILE A 300 4.18 10.00 -26.85
CA ILE A 300 2.87 9.37 -26.63
C ILE A 300 2.20 9.97 -25.40
N ALA A 301 2.91 10.04 -24.27
CA ALA A 301 2.38 10.60 -23.03
C ALA A 301 1.95 12.06 -23.23
N ASP A 302 2.78 12.88 -23.87
CA ASP A 302 2.50 14.28 -24.17
C ASP A 302 1.34 14.44 -25.14
N ALA A 303 1.22 13.59 -26.17
CA ALA A 303 0.11 13.66 -27.12
C ALA A 303 -1.23 13.39 -26.43
N LEU A 304 -1.29 12.37 -25.57
CA LEU A 304 -2.48 12.05 -24.78
C LEU A 304 -2.78 13.14 -23.76
N LEU A 305 -1.77 13.61 -23.01
CA LEU A 305 -1.92 14.66 -22.00
C LEU A 305 -2.37 15.98 -22.63
N ASN A 306 -1.70 16.46 -23.69
CA ASN A 306 -2.08 17.69 -24.39
C ASN A 306 -3.48 17.58 -24.99
N ARG A 307 -3.84 16.42 -25.55
CA ARG A 307 -5.18 16.22 -26.10
C ARG A 307 -6.23 16.30 -25.01
N SER A 308 -6.03 15.62 -23.88
CA SER A 308 -6.97 15.61 -22.76
C SER A 308 -7.06 16.97 -22.06
N LEU A 309 -5.94 17.66 -21.83
CA LEU A 309 -5.92 18.96 -21.14
C LEU A 309 -6.37 20.14 -22.01
N ARG A 310 -6.18 20.09 -23.34
CA ARG A 310 -6.58 21.19 -24.25
C ARG A 310 -8.04 21.12 -24.71
N LEU A 311 -8.73 20.00 -24.45
CA LEU A 311 -10.11 19.79 -24.87
C LEU A 311 -11.13 20.63 -24.08
N THR A 312 -10.80 21.03 -22.86
CA THR A 312 -11.72 21.71 -21.96
C THR A 312 -11.05 22.94 -21.39
N GLY A 313 -11.59 24.12 -21.68
CA GLY A 313 -11.17 25.34 -21.02
C GLY A 313 -11.35 25.18 -19.50
N ALA A 314 -10.25 24.96 -18.78
CA ALA A 314 -9.99 25.11 -17.35
C ALA A 314 -11.04 24.73 -16.27
N ALA A 315 -12.19 24.13 -16.56
CA ALA A 315 -13.23 23.93 -15.53
C ALA A 315 -14.14 22.69 -15.70
N VAL A 316 -13.84 21.76 -16.61
CA VAL A 316 -14.70 20.57 -16.84
C VAL A 316 -13.86 19.30 -16.80
N PRO A 317 -14.30 18.22 -16.10
CA PRO A 317 -13.65 16.92 -16.12
C PRO A 317 -13.51 16.45 -17.56
N TRP A 318 -12.29 16.15 -18.00
CA TRP A 318 -12.07 15.68 -19.37
C TRP A 318 -12.37 14.18 -19.51
N ARG A 319 -12.41 13.42 -18.41
CA ARG A 319 -12.72 11.99 -18.41
C ARG A 319 -14.06 11.74 -19.12
N GLY A 320 -14.04 10.92 -20.18
CA GLY A 320 -15.24 10.45 -20.87
C GLY A 320 -15.79 11.36 -21.98
N HIS A 321 -15.21 12.55 -22.21
CA HIS A 321 -15.63 13.48 -23.26
C HIS A 321 -15.63 12.86 -24.67
N ASP A 322 -14.55 12.15 -25.01
CA ASP A 322 -14.40 11.42 -26.26
C ASP A 322 -13.66 10.09 -26.02
N SER A 323 -13.51 9.27 -27.06
CA SER A 323 -12.81 7.98 -26.98
C SER A 323 -11.33 8.11 -26.60
N VAL A 324 -10.68 9.24 -26.94
CA VAL A 324 -9.29 9.50 -26.58
C VAL A 324 -9.17 9.85 -25.10
N ALA A 325 -10.04 10.70 -24.58
CA ALA A 325 -10.08 11.06 -23.18
C ALA A 325 -10.42 9.86 -22.29
N ARG A 326 -11.34 8.98 -22.74
CA ARG A 326 -11.67 7.72 -22.04
C ARG A 326 -10.49 6.75 -22.01
N TYR A 327 -9.77 6.63 -23.12
CA TYR A 327 -8.52 5.85 -23.17
C TYR A 327 -7.43 6.45 -22.29
N ALA A 328 -7.25 7.77 -22.31
CA ALA A 328 -6.26 8.48 -21.50
C ALA A 328 -6.54 8.30 -20.01
N ALA A 329 -7.79 8.42 -19.56
CA ALA A 329 -8.15 8.22 -18.16
C ALA A 329 -7.70 6.85 -17.62
N GLY A 330 -7.83 5.79 -18.44
CA GLY A 330 -7.46 4.42 -18.05
C GLY A 330 -6.01 4.01 -18.34
N THR A 331 -5.19 4.84 -18.99
CA THR A 331 -3.84 4.42 -19.45
C THR A 331 -2.74 5.46 -19.31
N LEU A 332 -3.09 6.74 -19.14
CA LEU A 332 -2.12 7.83 -19.06
C LEU A 332 -1.11 7.65 -17.91
N PRO A 333 -1.49 7.21 -16.69
CA PRO A 333 -0.51 6.94 -15.63
C PRO A 333 0.55 5.92 -16.05
N VAL A 334 0.17 4.89 -16.81
CA VAL A 334 1.10 3.85 -17.31
C VAL A 334 2.03 4.42 -18.39
N HIS A 335 1.50 5.22 -19.32
CA HIS A 335 2.32 5.92 -20.32
C HIS A 335 3.30 6.91 -19.67
N CYS A 336 2.86 7.68 -18.69
CA CYS A 336 3.71 8.61 -17.93
C CYS A 336 4.75 7.87 -17.09
N ALA A 337 4.44 6.70 -16.52
CA ALA A 337 5.41 5.87 -15.82
C ALA A 337 6.49 5.38 -16.79
N ALA A 338 6.10 4.85 -17.95
CA ALA A 338 7.03 4.43 -18.99
C ALA A 338 7.90 5.58 -19.54
N ALA A 339 7.35 6.79 -19.61
CA ALA A 339 8.06 8.00 -20.02
C ALA A 339 8.91 8.65 -18.90
N GLY A 340 8.82 8.18 -17.65
CA GLY A 340 9.52 8.76 -16.50
C GLY A 340 8.96 10.10 -15.99
N THR A 341 7.75 10.49 -16.40
CA THR A 341 7.14 11.79 -16.04
C THR A 341 6.05 11.69 -14.97
N LEU A 342 5.63 10.47 -14.60
CA LEU A 342 4.59 10.26 -13.59
C LEU A 342 4.88 10.91 -12.22
N PRO A 343 6.12 10.90 -11.67
CA PRO A 343 6.37 11.48 -10.35
C PRO A 343 5.99 12.97 -10.24
N GLU A 344 6.19 13.74 -11.31
CA GLU A 344 5.80 15.15 -11.37
C GLU A 344 4.28 15.28 -11.54
N LEU A 345 3.70 14.56 -12.50
CA LEU A 345 2.26 14.60 -12.79
C LEU A 345 1.37 14.09 -11.66
N ALA A 346 1.85 13.16 -10.82
CA ALA A 346 1.13 12.69 -9.64
C ALA A 346 0.94 13.78 -8.58
N ARG A 347 1.53 14.97 -8.76
CA ARG A 347 1.29 16.16 -7.93
C ARG A 347 0.30 17.15 -8.57
N GLU A 348 -0.12 16.91 -9.81
CA GLU A 348 -1.02 17.79 -10.54
C GLU A 348 -2.50 17.43 -10.27
N PRO A 349 -3.30 18.31 -9.63
CA PRO A 349 -4.68 17.99 -9.28
C PRO A 349 -5.56 17.68 -10.48
N GLY A 350 -5.37 18.39 -11.60
CA GLY A 350 -6.14 18.14 -12.82
C GLY A 350 -5.89 16.77 -13.42
N PHE A 351 -4.69 16.21 -13.23
CA PHE A 351 -4.35 14.84 -13.59
C PHE A 351 -5.04 13.86 -12.65
N LEU A 352 -4.86 14.01 -11.33
CA LEU A 352 -5.43 13.12 -10.32
C LEU A 352 -6.97 13.05 -10.38
N ALA A 353 -7.64 14.16 -10.65
CA ALA A 353 -9.09 14.24 -10.73
C ALA A 353 -9.70 13.40 -11.86
N ASN A 354 -8.93 13.03 -12.89
CA ASN A 354 -9.46 12.47 -14.13
C ASN A 354 -8.92 11.08 -14.48
N VAL A 355 -7.84 10.63 -13.84
CA VAL A 355 -7.29 9.29 -14.07
C VAL A 355 -8.04 8.23 -13.28
N ASP A 356 -8.17 7.05 -13.85
CA ASP A 356 -8.77 5.90 -13.19
C ASP A 356 -7.91 5.42 -12.01
N ARG A 357 -8.57 5.01 -10.91
CA ARG A 357 -7.90 4.50 -9.69
C ARG A 357 -6.91 3.38 -10.01
N LEU A 358 -7.36 2.34 -10.72
CA LEU A 358 -6.51 1.16 -10.98
C LEU A 358 -5.36 1.51 -11.93
N ALA A 359 -5.62 2.38 -12.91
CA ALA A 359 -4.58 2.90 -13.79
C ALA A 359 -3.52 3.68 -12.99
N LEU A 360 -3.94 4.52 -12.03
CA LEU A 360 -3.03 5.27 -11.16
C LEU A 360 -2.20 4.33 -10.28
N LEU A 361 -2.82 3.35 -9.62
CA LEU A 361 -2.11 2.36 -8.80
C LEU A 361 -1.08 1.57 -9.62
N THR A 362 -1.46 1.12 -10.82
CA THR A 362 -0.54 0.44 -11.76
C THR A 362 0.60 1.37 -12.20
N GLY A 363 0.28 2.62 -12.54
CA GLY A 363 1.26 3.62 -12.93
C GLY A 363 2.26 3.90 -11.81
N LEU A 364 1.81 4.06 -10.57
CA LEU A 364 2.68 4.27 -9.41
C LEU A 364 3.60 3.07 -9.17
N ALA A 365 3.08 1.85 -9.25
CA ALA A 365 3.90 0.64 -9.12
C ALA A 365 5.01 0.56 -10.19
N LEU A 366 4.72 1.00 -11.42
CA LEU A 366 5.71 1.04 -12.52
C LEU A 366 6.67 2.23 -12.41
N GLY A 367 6.19 3.39 -11.98
CA GLY A 367 6.98 4.63 -11.88
C GLY A 367 7.89 4.68 -10.65
N PHE A 368 7.62 3.86 -9.64
CA PHE A 368 8.36 3.80 -8.38
C PHE A 368 8.78 2.35 -8.03
N PRO A 369 9.67 1.72 -8.81
CA PRO A 369 10.09 0.34 -8.56
C PRO A 369 10.76 0.14 -7.19
N ASP A 370 11.46 1.16 -6.69
CA ASP A 370 12.11 1.18 -5.37
C ASP A 370 11.18 1.65 -4.24
N GLY A 371 9.91 1.90 -4.56
CA GLY A 371 8.89 2.38 -3.65
C GLY A 371 8.62 3.87 -3.76
N ILE A 372 7.44 4.28 -3.29
CA ILE A 372 6.95 5.64 -3.36
C ILE A 372 7.58 6.49 -2.25
N PRO A 373 8.20 7.64 -2.57
CA PRO A 373 8.77 8.53 -1.57
C PRO A 373 7.69 9.19 -0.71
N GLN A 374 8.03 9.47 0.55
CA GLN A 374 7.14 10.12 1.52
C GLN A 374 6.84 11.57 1.16
N GLY A 375 5.74 12.13 1.70
CA GLY A 375 5.44 13.56 1.67
C GLY A 375 4.74 14.09 0.41
N GLY A 376 4.02 13.25 -0.34
CA GLY A 376 3.26 13.70 -1.51
C GLY A 376 2.05 12.84 -1.84
N PRO A 377 1.18 13.27 -2.78
CA PRO A 377 -0.10 12.59 -3.05
C PRO A 377 0.05 11.13 -3.46
N ALA A 378 1.16 10.77 -4.11
CA ALA A 378 1.45 9.39 -4.47
C ALA A 378 1.49 8.45 -3.24
N VAL A 379 2.01 8.92 -2.10
CA VAL A 379 2.06 8.10 -0.87
C VAL A 379 0.70 8.03 -0.19
N ASP A 380 -0.14 9.05 -0.33
CA ASP A 380 -1.52 8.96 0.15
C ASP A 380 -2.31 7.93 -0.65
N VAL A 381 -2.14 7.92 -1.98
CA VAL A 381 -2.78 6.91 -2.84
C VAL A 381 -2.37 5.50 -2.38
N HIS A 382 -1.10 5.30 -2.05
CA HIS A 382 -0.61 4.03 -1.51
C HIS A 382 -1.23 3.69 -0.16
N TYR A 383 -1.25 4.61 0.81
CA TYR A 383 -1.79 4.32 2.14
C TYR A 383 -3.32 4.25 2.19
N LEU A 384 -4.03 4.94 1.30
CA LEU A 384 -5.46 4.73 1.07
C LEU A 384 -5.72 3.29 0.60
N GLU A 385 -4.90 2.78 -0.34
CA GLU A 385 -4.99 1.39 -0.78
C GLU A 385 -4.68 0.40 0.37
N GLU A 386 -3.62 0.64 1.14
CA GLU A 386 -3.28 -0.19 2.32
C GLU A 386 -4.37 -0.14 3.40
N ALA A 387 -5.09 0.98 3.52
CA ALA A 387 -6.25 1.15 4.39
C ALA A 387 -7.53 0.48 3.84
N GLY A 388 -7.45 -0.20 2.69
CA GLY A 388 -8.55 -0.92 2.07
C GLY A 388 -9.55 -0.04 1.31
N VAL A 389 -9.20 1.22 1.02
CA VAL A 389 -10.07 2.19 0.32
C VAL A 389 -10.31 1.75 -1.12
N GLU A 390 -11.51 1.22 -1.36
CA GLU A 390 -11.99 0.79 -2.67
C GLU A 390 -13.42 1.31 -2.90
N PRO A 391 -13.55 2.56 -3.38
CA PRO A 391 -14.84 3.15 -3.72
C PRO A 391 -15.47 2.53 -4.96
N ASP A 392 -16.80 2.55 -5.05
CA ASP A 392 -17.53 1.97 -6.20
C ASP A 392 -17.57 2.95 -7.39
N THR A 393 -17.37 4.24 -7.11
CA THR A 393 -17.42 5.32 -8.11
C THR A 393 -16.10 6.07 -8.17
N HIS A 394 -15.82 6.65 -9.34
CA HIS A 394 -14.65 7.50 -9.52
C HIS A 394 -14.72 8.76 -8.67
N GLU A 395 -15.90 9.35 -8.55
CA GLU A 395 -16.07 10.60 -7.82
C GLU A 395 -15.90 10.41 -6.31
N GLU A 396 -16.31 9.26 -5.76
CA GLU A 396 -16.00 8.91 -4.37
C GLU A 396 -14.48 8.69 -4.18
N TRP A 397 -13.79 8.08 -5.16
CA TRP A 397 -12.33 7.99 -5.14
C TRP A 397 -11.65 9.36 -5.11
N VAL A 398 -12.09 10.30 -5.95
CA VAL A 398 -11.54 11.66 -5.97
C VAL A 398 -11.86 12.41 -4.67
N ALA A 399 -13.01 12.15 -4.04
CA ALA A 399 -13.34 12.71 -2.73
C ALA A 399 -12.39 12.22 -1.63
N TRP A 400 -11.94 10.96 -1.67
CA TRP A 400 -10.88 10.46 -0.78
C TRP A 400 -9.51 11.06 -1.06
N LEU A 401 -9.17 11.32 -2.32
CA LEU A 401 -7.98 12.10 -2.65
C LEU A 401 -8.10 13.53 -2.11
N HIS A 402 -9.26 14.17 -2.24
CA HIS A 402 -9.51 15.49 -1.66
C HIS A 402 -9.31 15.47 -0.14
N TRP A 403 -9.85 14.47 0.55
CA TRP A 403 -9.63 14.26 1.98
C TRP A 403 -8.15 14.18 2.34
N ALA A 404 -7.38 13.34 1.64
CA ALA A 404 -5.96 13.16 1.93
C ALA A 404 -5.16 14.46 1.74
N LEU A 405 -5.53 15.28 0.73
CA LEU A 405 -4.93 16.59 0.51
C LEU A 405 -5.27 17.62 1.58
N VAL A 406 -6.55 17.70 1.99
CA VAL A 406 -6.97 18.57 3.10
C VAL A 406 -6.25 18.13 4.38
N ASN A 407 -6.20 16.83 4.63
CA ASN A 407 -5.59 16.26 5.81
C ASN A 407 -4.11 16.62 5.96
N ARG A 408 -3.38 16.67 4.85
CA ARG A 408 -1.97 17.08 4.85
C ARG A 408 -1.76 18.61 4.88
N GLY A 409 -2.83 19.39 5.00
CA GLY A 409 -2.79 20.85 4.92
C GLY A 409 -2.61 21.42 3.51
N ALA A 410 -2.73 20.61 2.45
CA ALA A 410 -2.58 21.05 1.06
C ALA A 410 -3.91 21.59 0.48
N THR A 411 -4.55 22.52 1.19
CA THR A 411 -5.90 23.04 0.90
C THR A 411 -6.04 23.68 -0.49
N ASP A 412 -5.04 24.44 -0.95
CA ASP A 412 -5.02 24.99 -2.31
C ASP A 412 -5.03 23.90 -3.38
N MET A 413 -4.37 22.78 -3.12
CA MET A 413 -4.28 21.66 -4.04
C MET A 413 -5.59 20.87 -4.04
N ALA A 414 -6.20 20.67 -2.87
CA ALA A 414 -7.52 20.08 -2.70
C ALA A 414 -8.60 20.90 -3.45
N ALA A 415 -8.57 22.23 -3.35
CA ALA A 415 -9.50 23.11 -4.06
C ALA A 415 -9.38 22.97 -5.58
N ARG A 416 -8.16 22.92 -6.12
CA ARG A 416 -7.93 22.68 -7.56
C ARG A 416 -8.34 21.28 -8.01
N LEU A 417 -8.18 20.27 -7.14
CA LEU A 417 -8.64 18.91 -7.39
C LEU A 417 -10.17 18.89 -7.54
N ALA A 418 -10.90 19.46 -6.58
CA ALA A 418 -12.36 19.54 -6.61
C ALA A 418 -12.86 20.30 -7.85
N GLN A 419 -12.25 21.45 -8.18
CA GLN A 419 -12.58 22.21 -9.40
C GLN A 419 -12.37 21.41 -10.69
N SER A 420 -11.34 20.56 -10.73
CA SER A 420 -11.02 19.73 -11.90
C SER A 420 -11.90 18.48 -12.00
N ALA A 421 -12.44 18.00 -10.88
CA ALA A 421 -13.26 16.81 -10.78
C ALA A 421 -14.75 17.08 -11.04
N GLY A 422 -15.19 18.34 -10.93
CA GLY A 422 -16.59 18.71 -11.09
C GLY A 422 -17.41 18.29 -9.87
N ASP A 423 -18.55 17.65 -10.10
CA ASP A 423 -19.52 17.33 -9.06
C ASP A 423 -19.11 16.09 -8.25
N LEU A 424 -18.55 16.32 -7.05
CA LEU A 424 -18.21 15.28 -6.08
C LEU A 424 -19.39 14.97 -5.13
N PRO A 425 -19.55 13.72 -4.65
CA PRO A 425 -20.63 13.35 -3.73
C PRO A 425 -20.49 14.04 -2.36
N TRP A 426 -19.26 14.31 -1.93
CA TRP A 426 -18.93 14.98 -0.68
C TRP A 426 -17.54 15.62 -0.76
N LEU A 427 -17.27 16.56 0.14
CA LEU A 427 -15.98 17.24 0.29
C LEU A 427 -15.55 17.24 1.75
N THR A 428 -14.25 17.24 1.98
CA THR A 428 -13.68 17.43 3.33
C THR A 428 -13.70 18.91 3.68
N ARG A 429 -14.35 19.24 4.79
CA ARG A 429 -14.47 20.62 5.26
C ARG A 429 -13.21 21.06 5.99
N TRP A 430 -12.73 20.21 6.88
CA TRP A 430 -11.49 20.36 7.64
C TRP A 430 -11.06 18.99 8.17
N SER A 431 -9.81 18.87 8.61
CA SER A 431 -9.27 17.62 9.18
C SER A 431 -8.16 17.92 10.20
N HIS A 432 -8.24 17.26 11.35
CA HIS A 432 -7.18 17.09 12.35
C HIS A 432 -6.75 15.62 12.44
N TRP A 433 -6.97 14.87 11.37
CA TRP A 433 -6.54 13.49 11.25
C TRP A 433 -5.03 13.42 11.01
N ARG A 434 -4.35 12.45 11.58
CA ARG A 434 -2.91 12.26 11.39
C ARG A 434 -2.62 11.97 9.91
N PRO A 435 -1.79 12.76 9.22
CA PRO A 435 -1.41 12.47 7.85
C PRO A 435 -0.63 11.16 7.75
N TYR A 436 -0.86 10.43 6.67
CA TYR A 436 -0.05 9.27 6.36
C TYR A 436 1.42 9.67 6.18
N ALA A 437 2.32 8.70 6.42
CA ALA A 437 3.76 8.83 6.24
C ALA A 437 4.46 9.81 7.19
N LEU A 438 3.89 10.08 8.38
CA LEU A 438 4.50 10.93 9.38
C LEU A 438 5.25 10.08 10.43
N PHE A 439 6.55 10.33 10.60
CA PHE A 439 7.40 9.66 11.61
C PHE A 439 7.49 10.49 12.89
N GLY A 440 7.31 9.84 14.04
CA GLY A 440 7.37 10.48 15.35
C GLY A 440 6.00 10.92 15.88
N PRO A 441 5.90 11.21 17.19
CA PRO A 441 4.68 11.70 17.81
C PRO A 441 4.25 13.04 17.21
N SER A 442 2.96 13.35 17.31
CA SER A 442 2.43 14.63 16.83
C SER A 442 1.38 15.16 17.79
N ALA A 443 1.81 16.03 18.70
CA ALA A 443 0.94 16.61 19.74
C ALA A 443 -0.38 17.19 19.21
N GLU A 444 -0.37 17.82 18.03
CA GLU A 444 -1.59 18.33 17.39
C GLU A 444 -2.60 17.23 17.07
N HIS A 445 -2.17 16.17 16.38
CA HIS A 445 -3.02 15.05 15.95
C HIS A 445 -3.34 14.09 17.10
N ASP A 446 -2.38 13.83 17.99
CA ASP A 446 -2.58 12.98 19.16
C ASP A 446 -3.63 13.60 20.10
N ALA A 447 -3.65 14.93 20.23
CA ALA A 447 -4.65 15.64 21.01
C ALA A 447 -5.97 15.89 20.25
N ALA A 448 -6.11 15.35 19.04
CA ALA A 448 -7.34 15.37 18.26
C ALA A 448 -8.01 13.99 18.15
N ARG A 449 -7.43 12.95 18.75
CA ARG A 449 -8.05 11.63 18.86
C ARG A 449 -9.41 11.73 19.53
N ALA A 450 -10.36 10.95 19.04
CA ALA A 450 -11.70 10.90 19.58
C ALA A 450 -12.33 9.54 19.27
N ASP A 451 -12.83 8.86 20.30
CA ASP A 451 -13.62 7.64 20.17
C ASP A 451 -15.10 7.96 19.98
N GLU A 452 -15.56 9.08 20.55
CA GLU A 452 -16.90 9.63 20.37
C GLU A 452 -16.89 11.10 19.96
N ALA A 453 -18.01 11.60 19.45
CA ALA A 453 -18.16 13.01 19.14
C ALA A 453 -19.57 13.51 19.43
N VAL A 454 -19.67 14.72 19.97
CA VAL A 454 -20.93 15.40 20.29
C VAL A 454 -20.95 16.76 19.60
N VAL A 455 -22.02 17.05 18.87
CA VAL A 455 -22.24 18.36 18.26
C VAL A 455 -23.04 19.26 19.21
N GLY A 456 -22.72 20.56 19.21
CA GLY A 456 -23.40 21.49 20.08
C GLY A 456 -23.05 22.95 19.82
N VAL A 457 -23.38 23.81 20.78
CA VAL A 457 -23.14 25.25 20.70
C VAL A 457 -22.31 25.71 21.90
N ALA A 458 -21.16 26.33 21.63
CA ALA A 458 -20.32 26.98 22.63
C ALA A 458 -20.28 28.49 22.37
N HIS A 459 -20.75 29.29 23.34
CA HIS A 459 -20.77 30.76 23.23
C HIS A 459 -21.39 31.30 21.92
N GLY A 460 -22.43 30.62 21.41
CA GLY A 460 -23.10 30.98 20.15
C GLY A 460 -22.37 30.57 18.87
N THR A 461 -21.37 29.69 18.97
CA THR A 461 -20.65 29.09 17.83
C THR A 461 -20.98 27.60 17.76
N ASP A 462 -21.29 27.10 16.58
CA ASP A 462 -21.48 25.66 16.36
C ASP A 462 -20.15 24.93 16.48
N VAL A 463 -20.14 23.90 17.32
CA VAL A 463 -18.93 23.14 17.69
C VAL A 463 -19.15 21.66 17.54
N VAL A 464 -18.04 20.96 17.41
CA VAL A 464 -17.95 19.55 17.70
C VAL A 464 -16.97 19.32 18.84
N ALA A 465 -17.41 18.55 19.83
CA ALA A 465 -16.60 18.01 20.90
C ALA A 465 -16.21 16.59 20.54
N GLY A 466 -14.92 16.32 20.36
CA GLY A 466 -14.40 14.96 20.30
C GLY A 466 -14.03 14.51 21.71
N GLN A 467 -14.35 13.27 22.00
CA GLN A 467 -14.22 12.65 23.31
C GLN A 467 -13.25 11.48 23.22
N LEU A 468 -12.24 11.48 24.08
CA LEU A 468 -11.32 10.38 24.27
C LEU A 468 -11.58 9.81 25.67
N GLU A 469 -11.88 8.51 25.76
CA GLU A 469 -12.06 7.81 27.04
C GLU A 469 -10.75 7.88 27.85
N LEU A 470 -10.87 8.14 29.15
CA LEU A 470 -9.75 8.16 30.08
C LEU A 470 -9.77 6.91 30.97
N ASP A 471 -8.60 6.31 31.15
CA ASP A 471 -8.44 5.23 32.12
C ASP A 471 -8.63 5.75 33.56
N GLU A 472 -9.08 4.87 34.47
CA GLU A 472 -9.35 5.23 35.88
C GLU A 472 -8.12 5.83 36.61
N ASP A 473 -6.91 5.58 36.11
CA ASP A 473 -5.65 6.07 36.68
C ASP A 473 -5.25 7.47 36.19
N ASP A 474 -5.91 8.02 35.15
CA ASP A 474 -5.48 9.21 34.41
C ASP A 474 -6.26 10.51 34.72
N PHE A 475 -7.25 10.48 35.63
CA PHE A 475 -8.04 11.68 35.96
C PHE A 475 -7.61 12.36 37.28
N ASP A 476 -7.69 13.70 37.31
CA ASP A 476 -7.24 14.54 38.43
C ASP A 476 -8.38 14.78 39.45
N GLY A 477 -8.62 13.82 40.36
CA GLY A 477 -9.15 14.12 41.71
C GLY A 477 -10.53 13.59 42.13
N ASP A 478 -10.86 13.86 43.41
CA ASP A 478 -12.04 13.43 44.20
C ASP A 478 -13.43 13.87 43.67
N ALA A 479 -13.51 14.58 42.54
CA ALA A 479 -14.76 15.10 42.00
C ALA A 479 -15.35 14.11 41.01
N GLY A 480 -16.40 13.35 41.37
CA GLY A 480 -17.04 12.39 40.47
C GLY A 480 -16.61 10.93 40.69
N ALA A 481 -16.33 10.54 41.94
CA ALA A 481 -16.07 9.15 42.32
C ALA A 481 -17.22 8.16 41.98
N ASP A 482 -18.41 8.67 41.67
CA ASP A 482 -19.60 7.92 41.26
C ASP A 482 -19.95 8.14 39.78
N ALA A 483 -19.07 8.74 38.96
CA ALA A 483 -19.28 8.86 37.52
C ALA A 483 -19.15 7.49 36.86
N ASP A 484 -19.93 7.25 35.81
CA ASP A 484 -19.88 5.99 35.08
C ASP A 484 -18.69 5.95 34.11
N GLU A 485 -18.34 7.11 33.52
CA GLU A 485 -17.22 7.23 32.59
C GLU A 485 -16.57 8.62 32.67
N TRP A 486 -15.26 8.67 32.38
CA TRP A 486 -14.48 9.89 32.28
C TRP A 486 -13.94 10.06 30.87
N VAL A 487 -14.17 11.23 30.29
CA VAL A 487 -13.68 11.56 28.95
C VAL A 487 -12.89 12.85 28.95
N GLN A 488 -11.88 12.91 28.10
CA GLN A 488 -11.21 14.14 27.71
C GLN A 488 -11.94 14.75 26.50
N GLU A 489 -12.62 15.87 26.71
CA GLU A 489 -13.34 16.62 25.68
C GLU A 489 -12.48 17.74 25.10
N ARG A 490 -12.40 17.80 23.77
CA ARG A 490 -11.79 18.93 23.06
C ARG A 490 -12.73 19.51 22.02
N LEU A 491 -12.78 20.85 21.94
CA LEU A 491 -13.71 21.58 21.08
C LEU A 491 -13.06 22.10 19.80
N TRP A 492 -13.74 21.84 18.69
CA TRP A 492 -13.45 22.42 17.38
C TRP A 492 -14.66 23.17 16.85
N ARG A 493 -14.42 24.29 16.16
CA ARG A 493 -15.47 24.96 15.38
C ARG A 493 -15.96 24.02 14.28
N LEU A 494 -17.27 23.83 14.18
CA LEU A 494 -17.84 22.97 13.15
C LEU A 494 -17.54 23.47 11.73
N ASP A 495 -17.40 24.79 11.55
CA ASP A 495 -17.25 25.40 10.24
C ASP A 495 -15.90 25.18 9.57
N ASP A 496 -14.81 25.24 10.34
CA ASP A 496 -13.43 25.31 9.83
C ASP A 496 -12.44 24.46 10.63
N GLY A 497 -12.91 23.80 11.69
CA GLY A 497 -12.09 22.96 12.55
C GLY A 497 -11.16 23.76 13.46
N THR A 498 -11.29 25.07 13.60
CA THR A 498 -10.40 25.82 14.51
C THR A 498 -10.58 25.32 15.95
N PRO A 499 -9.51 24.93 16.67
CA PRO A 499 -9.61 24.56 18.08
C PRO A 499 -9.98 25.79 18.92
N LEU A 500 -10.95 25.66 19.82
CA LEU A 500 -11.46 26.80 20.60
C LEU A 500 -10.78 26.94 21.97
N GLU A 501 -10.68 25.84 22.70
CA GLU A 501 -10.18 25.82 24.08
C GLU A 501 -9.21 24.64 24.28
N GLU A 502 -8.54 24.62 25.44
CA GLU A 502 -7.82 23.43 25.89
C GLU A 502 -8.80 22.31 26.22
N ALA A 503 -8.31 21.07 26.20
CA ALA A 503 -9.15 19.93 26.51
C ALA A 503 -9.60 19.97 27.98
N VAL A 504 -10.83 19.58 28.24
CA VAL A 504 -11.46 19.55 29.57
C VAL A 504 -11.82 18.11 29.93
N GLN A 505 -11.60 17.72 31.19
CA GLN A 505 -12.09 16.44 31.69
C GLN A 505 -13.57 16.57 32.03
N VAL A 506 -14.37 15.62 31.56
CA VAL A 506 -15.83 15.60 31.73
C VAL A 506 -16.25 14.25 32.29
N ALA A 507 -17.05 14.29 33.35
CA ALA A 507 -17.66 13.11 33.94
C ALA A 507 -19.04 12.87 33.30
N LEU A 508 -19.24 11.67 32.76
CA LEU A 508 -20.50 11.24 32.15
C LEU A 508 -21.26 10.32 33.13
N TYR A 509 -22.57 10.54 33.19
CA TYR A 509 -23.51 9.75 33.98
C TYR A 509 -24.59 9.22 33.04
N TYR A 510 -24.74 7.90 32.97
CA TYR A 510 -25.69 7.24 32.09
C TYR A 510 -26.94 6.84 32.86
N ASP A 511 -28.07 6.80 32.16
CA ASP A 511 -29.28 6.21 32.68
C ASP A 511 -29.31 4.67 32.50
N ASP A 512 -30.41 4.03 32.93
CA ASP A 512 -30.60 2.58 32.79
C ASP A 512 -30.66 2.10 31.33
N GLU A 513 -30.84 3.01 30.36
CA GLU A 513 -30.89 2.72 28.92
C GLU A 513 -29.52 2.88 28.25
N GLY A 514 -28.54 3.46 28.96
CA GLY A 514 -27.19 3.73 28.47
C GLY A 514 -27.05 5.08 27.77
N ASP A 515 -28.02 5.97 27.92
CA ASP A 515 -27.97 7.34 27.39
C ASP A 515 -27.38 8.29 28.44
N VAL A 516 -26.65 9.32 28.01
CA VAL A 516 -26.05 10.31 28.92
C VAL A 516 -27.15 11.18 29.55
N GLU A 517 -27.49 10.94 30.82
CA GLU A 517 -28.43 11.75 31.59
C GLU A 517 -27.81 13.09 32.00
N HIS A 518 -26.53 13.06 32.39
CA HIS A 518 -25.82 14.23 32.89
C HIS A 518 -24.34 14.21 32.50
N ALA A 519 -23.78 15.37 32.17
CA ALA A 519 -22.36 15.58 31.94
C ALA A 519 -21.84 16.73 32.82
N ALA A 520 -20.93 16.43 33.75
CA ALA A 520 -20.35 17.42 34.64
C ALA A 520 -18.98 17.89 34.12
N GLY A 521 -18.77 19.21 34.06
CA GLY A 521 -17.52 19.81 33.55
C GLY A 521 -17.57 20.22 32.07
N ARG A 522 -18.59 19.78 31.33
CA ARG A 522 -18.82 20.16 29.93
C ARG A 522 -19.05 21.67 29.78
N VAL A 523 -18.40 22.28 28.77
CA VAL A 523 -18.38 23.74 28.53
C VAL A 523 -19.21 24.21 27.32
N PHE A 524 -20.02 23.33 26.74
CA PHE A 524 -20.91 23.62 25.62
C PHE A 524 -22.30 22.98 25.83
N GLU A 525 -23.30 23.45 25.09
CA GLU A 525 -24.65 22.88 25.11
C GLU A 525 -24.80 21.88 23.94
N PRO A 526 -24.98 20.56 24.20
CA PRO A 526 -25.26 19.59 23.14
C PRO A 526 -26.55 19.92 22.40
N VAL A 527 -26.57 19.62 21.10
CA VAL A 527 -27.76 19.79 20.26
C VAL A 527 -28.27 18.43 19.85
N GLU A 528 -29.54 18.15 20.14
CA GLU A 528 -30.23 16.97 19.61
C GLU A 528 -30.41 17.08 18.10
N VAL A 529 -30.02 16.02 17.41
CA VAL A 529 -30.09 15.93 15.95
C VAL A 529 -31.32 15.11 15.58
N PRO A 530 -32.21 15.61 14.71
CA PRO A 530 -33.36 14.85 14.25
C PRO A 530 -32.99 13.48 13.66
N ASP A 531 -33.76 12.42 13.97
CA ASP A 531 -33.56 11.05 13.45
C ASP A 531 -33.40 10.98 11.91
N GLU A 532 -34.08 11.87 11.18
CA GLU A 532 -33.97 11.97 9.71
C GLU A 532 -32.56 12.39 9.24
N LEU A 533 -31.87 13.22 10.03
CA LEU A 533 -30.49 13.62 9.79
C LEU A 533 -29.52 12.54 10.24
N ASP A 534 -29.79 11.91 11.38
CA ASP A 534 -28.95 10.85 11.94
C ASP A 534 -28.94 9.58 11.07
N SER A 535 -30.05 9.29 10.40
CA SER A 535 -30.17 8.20 9.42
C SER A 535 -29.62 8.52 8.02
N ARG A 536 -28.95 9.66 7.84
CA ARG A 536 -28.38 10.04 6.53
C ARG A 536 -27.28 9.08 6.09
N PRO A 537 -27.12 8.90 4.76
CA PRO A 537 -26.06 8.08 4.25
C PRO A 537 -24.69 8.72 4.52
N ALA A 538 -23.81 7.92 5.14
CA ALA A 538 -22.44 8.29 5.45
C ALA A 538 -21.48 7.58 4.47
N PRO A 539 -20.47 8.27 3.91
CA PRO A 539 -19.44 7.62 3.11
C PRO A 539 -18.79 6.46 3.84
N ARG A 540 -18.41 5.40 3.11
CA ARG A 540 -17.59 4.33 3.70
C ARG A 540 -16.27 4.91 4.17
N ALA A 541 -15.87 4.59 5.39
CA ALA A 541 -14.59 4.96 5.96
C ALA A 541 -13.61 3.77 6.05
N PRO A 542 -12.29 4.03 6.06
CA PRO A 542 -11.28 3.09 6.50
C PRO A 542 -11.60 2.52 7.89
N SER A 543 -11.09 1.33 8.20
CA SER A 543 -11.35 0.69 9.50
C SER A 543 -10.90 1.54 10.71
N SER A 544 -9.92 2.42 10.51
CA SER A 544 -9.36 3.30 11.52
C SER A 544 -10.28 4.45 11.92
N SER A 545 -11.32 4.77 11.14
CA SER A 545 -12.25 5.87 11.44
C SER A 545 -13.73 5.43 11.42
N SER A 546 -14.53 6.16 12.19
CA SER A 546 -15.99 6.01 12.33
C SER A 546 -16.66 7.31 11.95
N CYS A 547 -17.88 7.27 11.41
CA CYS A 547 -18.78 8.43 11.54
C CYS A 547 -19.27 8.46 12.99
N LEU A 548 -18.97 9.53 13.72
CA LEU A 548 -19.26 9.69 15.15
C LEU A 548 -20.47 10.57 15.41
N ALA A 549 -20.70 11.58 14.57
CA ALA A 549 -21.83 12.50 14.72
C ALA A 549 -22.29 13.09 13.39
N VAL A 550 -23.54 13.56 13.37
CA VAL A 550 -24.10 14.35 12.28
C VAL A 550 -24.54 15.71 12.83
N ALA A 551 -24.08 16.81 12.24
CA ALA A 551 -24.50 18.14 12.65
C ALA A 551 -25.86 18.53 12.06
N ALA A 552 -26.49 19.56 12.64
CA ALA A 552 -27.79 20.06 12.19
C ALA A 552 -27.78 20.57 10.72
N ASP A 553 -26.63 21.05 10.23
CA ASP A 553 -26.46 21.45 8.82
C ASP A 553 -26.23 20.26 7.86
N GLY A 554 -26.13 19.04 8.40
CA GLY A 554 -25.87 17.82 7.66
C GLY A 554 -24.38 17.49 7.48
N THR A 555 -23.47 18.24 8.11
CA THR A 555 -22.04 17.90 8.18
C THR A 555 -21.86 16.59 8.94
N LEU A 556 -21.10 15.65 8.36
CA LEU A 556 -20.74 14.41 9.01
C LEU A 556 -19.40 14.58 9.72
N VAL A 557 -19.31 14.19 10.98
CA VAL A 557 -18.07 14.19 11.74
C VAL A 557 -17.58 12.76 11.89
N TYR A 558 -16.32 12.56 11.55
CA TYR A 558 -15.61 11.31 11.73
C TYR A 558 -14.53 11.45 12.80
N GLY A 559 -14.25 10.36 13.50
CA GLY A 559 -13.14 10.26 14.43
C GLY A 559 -12.61 8.85 14.61
N GLY A 560 -11.55 8.75 15.41
CA GLY A 560 -10.87 7.52 15.81
C GLY A 560 -9.44 7.80 16.26
N HIS A 561 -8.60 6.76 16.24
CA HIS A 561 -7.21 6.82 16.71
C HIS A 561 -6.31 7.81 15.95
N GLY A 562 -6.70 8.20 14.73
CA GLY A 562 -5.95 9.17 13.94
C GLY A 562 -6.35 10.62 14.20
N GLY A 563 -7.47 10.90 14.84
CA GLY A 563 -7.95 12.27 15.05
C GLY A 563 -9.43 12.45 14.66
N VAL A 564 -9.84 13.70 14.43
CA VAL A 564 -11.21 14.05 13.95
C VAL A 564 -11.19 14.80 12.62
N TYR A 565 -12.22 14.61 11.80
CA TYR A 565 -12.42 15.37 10.56
C TYR A 565 -13.90 15.52 10.21
N ALA A 566 -14.23 16.53 9.41
CA ALA A 566 -15.61 16.80 9.00
C ALA A 566 -15.79 16.76 7.48
N LEU A 567 -16.92 16.21 7.04
CA LEU A 567 -17.31 16.08 5.64
C LEU A 567 -18.62 16.84 5.37
N SER A 568 -18.64 17.58 4.28
CA SER A 568 -19.85 18.17 3.70
C SER A 568 -20.41 17.24 2.63
N VAL A 569 -21.59 16.67 2.85
CA VAL A 569 -22.28 15.84 1.86
C VAL A 569 -23.03 16.74 0.88
N LEU A 570 -22.58 16.74 -0.38
CA LEU A 570 -23.14 17.60 -1.43
C LEU A 570 -24.33 16.94 -2.14
N ASP A 571 -24.26 15.62 -2.33
CA ASP A 571 -25.34 14.81 -2.92
C ASP A 571 -25.51 13.49 -2.16
N PRO A 572 -26.45 13.43 -1.20
CA PRO A 572 -26.71 12.21 -0.42
C PRO A 572 -27.12 11.00 -1.27
N ALA A 573 -27.74 11.21 -2.44
CA ALA A 573 -28.18 10.11 -3.30
C ALA A 573 -27.01 9.40 -3.98
N ARG A 574 -25.83 10.03 -4.01
CA ARG A 574 -24.58 9.49 -4.55
C ARG A 574 -23.66 8.93 -3.47
N VAL A 575 -24.06 8.99 -2.20
CA VAL A 575 -23.31 8.39 -1.09
C VAL A 575 -23.78 6.95 -0.88
N THR A 576 -22.84 6.02 -0.96
CA THR A 576 -23.12 4.61 -0.71
C THR A 576 -22.99 4.30 0.79
N SER A 577 -24.13 4.21 1.49
CA SER A 577 -24.17 3.64 2.85
C SER A 577 -23.82 2.17 2.82
N ALA A 578 -22.59 1.86 3.20
CA ALA A 578 -22.12 0.49 3.32
C ALA A 578 -21.22 0.38 4.56
N PRO A 579 -21.04 -0.83 5.12
CA PRO A 579 -20.13 -1.02 6.25
C PRO A 579 -18.71 -0.58 5.87
N ARG A 580 -17.91 -0.27 6.90
CA ARG A 580 -16.50 0.14 6.77
C ARG A 580 -15.73 -0.78 5.82
N TRP A 581 -14.71 -0.21 5.17
CA TRP A 581 -13.79 -1.03 4.40
C TRP A 581 -13.01 -1.99 5.30
N ARG A 582 -12.43 -3.01 4.66
CA ARG A 582 -11.50 -3.91 5.32
C ARG A 582 -10.32 -3.12 5.85
N SER A 583 -9.73 -3.59 6.94
CA SER A 583 -8.52 -2.98 7.52
C SER A 583 -7.26 -3.19 6.67
N LEU A 584 -7.35 -4.01 5.62
CA LEU A 584 -6.28 -4.36 4.70
C LEU A 584 -6.85 -4.52 3.28
N PRO A 585 -6.04 -4.34 2.21
CA PRO A 585 -6.41 -4.72 0.85
C PRO A 585 -6.70 -6.23 0.75
N LEU A 586 -7.43 -6.66 -0.29
CA LEU A 586 -7.80 -8.08 -0.47
C LEU A 586 -6.57 -9.00 -0.45
N LEU A 587 -5.53 -8.58 -1.17
CA LEU A 587 -4.25 -9.26 -1.23
C LEU A 587 -3.16 -8.40 -0.60
N HIS A 588 -2.64 -7.43 -1.35
CA HIS A 588 -1.60 -6.47 -0.97
C HIS A 588 -1.70 -5.27 -1.92
N ALA A 589 -1.20 -4.10 -1.51
CA ALA A 589 -1.17 -2.92 -2.37
C ALA A 589 -0.36 -3.15 -3.67
N HIS A 590 -0.65 -2.36 -4.71
CA HIS A 590 0.07 -2.44 -5.98
C HIS A 590 1.51 -1.95 -5.89
N SER A 591 1.75 -1.01 -4.98
CA SER A 591 3.03 -0.35 -4.75
C SER A 591 3.48 -0.56 -3.31
N ARG A 592 4.71 -0.14 -3.01
CA ARG A 592 5.27 -0.12 -1.66
C ARG A 592 5.76 1.28 -1.33
N ALA A 593 5.80 1.64 -0.06
CA ALA A 593 6.54 2.82 0.37
C ALA A 593 8.05 2.64 0.17
N ALA A 594 8.73 3.67 -0.31
CA ALA A 594 10.19 3.75 -0.26
C ALA A 594 10.64 3.76 1.20
N THR A 595 11.90 3.38 1.45
CA THR A 595 12.55 3.62 2.75
C THR A 595 12.38 5.10 3.13
N TRP A 596 11.82 5.34 4.31
CA TRP A 596 11.55 6.69 4.77
C TRP A 596 12.87 7.45 4.91
N PRO A 597 12.89 8.75 4.61
CA PRO A 597 14.09 9.53 4.85
C PRO A 597 14.35 9.59 6.37
N MET A 598 15.58 9.30 6.78
CA MET A 598 16.03 9.54 8.15
C MET A 598 15.77 11.01 8.53
N PRO A 599 15.36 11.31 9.79
CA PRO A 599 15.16 12.68 10.24
C PRO A 599 16.36 13.58 9.92
N VAL A 600 16.08 14.81 9.49
CA VAL A 600 17.10 15.72 8.96
C VAL A 600 18.17 16.06 10.01
N GLU A 601 17.77 16.09 11.28
CA GLU A 601 18.63 16.31 12.45
C GLU A 601 19.69 15.21 12.62
N VAL A 602 19.42 14.01 12.11
CA VAL A 602 20.30 12.84 12.23
C VAL A 602 21.16 12.65 10.98
N ARG A 603 20.60 12.92 9.79
CA ARG A 603 21.25 12.66 8.49
C ARG A 603 22.52 13.48 8.24
N ALA A 604 22.72 14.61 8.92
CA ALA A 604 23.82 15.53 8.61
C ALA A 604 25.24 14.96 8.87
N GLY A 605 25.35 13.79 9.52
CA GLY A 605 26.65 13.25 9.98
C GLY A 605 27.23 14.02 11.18
N ASP A 606 26.55 15.09 11.60
CA ASP A 606 26.81 15.84 12.81
C ASP A 606 26.11 15.19 14.02
N LEU A 607 26.56 15.52 15.22
CA LEU A 607 25.88 15.16 16.46
C LEU A 607 24.52 15.87 16.52
N PRO A 608 23.38 15.14 16.58
CA PRO A 608 22.08 15.79 16.71
C PRO A 608 22.03 16.67 17.96
N PRO A 609 21.33 17.82 17.91
CA PRO A 609 21.27 18.71 19.05
C PRO A 609 20.49 18.08 20.21
N GLN A 610 20.83 18.42 21.45
CA GLN A 610 20.17 17.91 22.66
C GLN A 610 18.64 17.95 22.59
N ARG A 611 18.07 19.06 22.09
CA ARG A 611 16.62 19.23 21.92
C ARG A 611 15.94 18.15 21.06
N TRP A 612 16.67 17.53 20.14
CA TRP A 612 16.14 16.44 19.31
C TRP A 612 16.01 15.16 20.13
N TYR A 613 17.04 14.80 20.90
CA TYR A 613 16.97 13.68 21.84
C TYR A 613 15.88 13.89 22.91
N GLU A 614 15.75 15.11 23.43
CA GLU A 614 14.69 15.45 24.40
C GLU A 614 13.29 15.40 23.77
N SER A 615 13.15 15.56 22.46
CA SER A 615 11.86 15.33 21.80
C SER A 615 11.46 13.86 21.75
N ALA A 616 12.44 12.95 21.81
CA ALA A 616 12.20 11.51 21.93
C ALA A 616 12.04 11.11 23.41
N PHE A 617 13.01 11.43 24.26
CA PHE A 617 13.07 10.92 25.65
C PHE A 617 12.30 11.75 26.68
N GLY A 618 11.78 12.91 26.29
CA GLY A 618 11.12 13.86 27.18
C GLY A 618 11.97 15.09 27.47
N ARG A 619 11.27 16.21 27.73
CA ARG A 619 11.90 17.51 27.94
C ARG A 619 12.86 17.48 29.14
N GLY A 620 14.11 17.86 28.92
CA GLY A 620 15.14 17.86 29.97
C GLY A 620 15.64 16.48 30.41
N ALA A 621 15.27 15.41 29.69
CA ALA A 621 15.75 14.06 29.98
C ALA A 621 17.25 13.91 29.73
N CYS A 622 17.84 14.68 28.82
CA CYS A 622 19.28 14.58 28.53
C CYS A 622 20.11 15.37 29.56
N ARG A 623 20.92 14.64 30.34
CA ARG A 623 21.70 15.17 31.46
C ARG A 623 23.17 15.32 31.07
N VAL A 624 23.63 16.55 30.91
CA VAL A 624 25.03 16.88 30.58
C VAL A 624 25.94 16.85 31.81
N VAL A 625 27.20 16.46 31.62
CA VAL A 625 28.25 16.49 32.65
C VAL A 625 29.26 17.56 32.31
N ALA A 626 29.70 18.35 33.30
CA ALA A 626 30.78 19.30 33.05
C ALA A 626 32.08 18.56 32.74
N ARG A 627 32.89 19.07 31.82
CA ARG A 627 34.14 18.41 31.39
C ARG A 627 35.08 18.08 32.56
N ALA A 628 35.07 18.89 33.61
CA ALA A 628 35.89 18.70 34.81
C ALA A 628 35.38 17.56 35.73
N ASP A 629 34.11 17.19 35.61
CA ASP A 629 33.46 16.17 36.43
C ASP A 629 33.41 14.81 35.71
N LEU A 630 33.89 14.72 34.46
CA LEU A 630 34.01 13.46 33.74
C LEU A 630 35.16 12.61 34.30
N PRO A 631 34.98 11.28 34.45
CA PRO A 631 36.06 10.38 34.83
C PRO A 631 37.27 10.49 33.89
N GLU A 632 38.49 10.51 34.47
CA GLU A 632 39.74 10.72 33.70
C GLU A 632 39.97 9.67 32.59
N GLY A 633 39.42 8.46 32.75
CA GLY A 633 39.54 7.39 31.76
C GLY A 633 38.62 7.55 30.53
N ILE A 634 37.64 8.46 30.55
CA ILE A 634 36.80 8.77 29.38
C ILE A 634 37.51 9.83 28.53
N THR A 635 38.25 9.34 27.55
CA THR A 635 39.13 10.12 26.67
C THR A 635 38.67 10.14 25.22
N HIS A 636 37.82 9.20 24.80
CA HIS A 636 37.32 9.13 23.43
C HIS A 636 36.60 10.45 23.05
N PRO A 637 37.06 11.19 22.03
CA PRO A 637 36.56 12.54 21.73
C PRO A 637 35.05 12.64 21.56
N ASP A 638 34.43 11.69 20.84
CA ASP A 638 32.99 11.73 20.60
C ASP A 638 32.17 11.36 21.83
N ALA A 639 32.68 10.47 22.69
CA ALA A 639 32.01 10.11 23.94
C ALA A 639 32.05 11.29 24.92
N VAL A 640 33.20 11.96 25.01
CA VAL A 640 33.35 13.20 25.76
C VAL A 640 32.38 14.26 25.24
N ARG A 641 32.40 14.53 23.93
CA ARG A 641 31.53 15.52 23.30
C ARG A 641 30.07 15.25 23.59
N PHE A 642 29.63 13.99 23.40
CA PHE A 642 28.25 13.59 23.67
C PHE A 642 27.87 13.86 25.14
N LEU A 643 28.67 13.42 26.09
CA LEU A 643 28.39 13.58 27.52
C LEU A 643 28.37 15.05 27.98
N THR A 644 29.18 15.92 27.36
CA THR A 644 29.27 17.33 27.74
C THR A 644 28.30 18.25 26.99
N GLU A 645 27.92 17.93 25.76
CA GLU A 645 27.12 18.79 24.89
C GLU A 645 25.67 18.32 24.70
N VAL A 646 25.40 17.02 24.80
CA VAL A 646 24.07 16.43 24.63
C VAL A 646 23.58 15.82 25.95
N GLY A 647 24.39 14.97 26.57
CA GLY A 647 24.11 14.33 27.85
C GLY A 647 23.48 12.94 27.70
N LEU A 648 23.63 12.12 28.74
CA LEU A 648 22.97 10.82 28.82
C LEU A 648 21.48 11.01 29.10
N PRO A 649 20.60 10.29 28.40
CA PRO A 649 19.17 10.40 28.61
C PRO A 649 18.77 9.66 29.89
N ASP A 650 18.00 10.36 30.72
CA ASP A 650 17.41 9.91 31.99
C ASP A 650 15.92 9.69 31.73
N PHE A 651 15.58 8.47 31.30
CA PHE A 651 14.21 8.08 30.98
C PHE A 651 13.83 6.88 31.86
N ASP A 652 13.11 7.14 32.94
CA ASP A 652 12.63 6.08 33.83
C ASP A 652 11.47 5.33 33.17
N GLY A 653 11.59 4.01 33.02
CA GLY A 653 10.55 3.12 32.47
C GLY A 653 10.18 3.32 30.99
N ALA A 654 10.76 4.30 30.30
CA ALA A 654 10.28 4.75 29.01
C ALA A 654 10.65 3.80 27.84
N LEU A 655 11.71 3.00 28.00
CA LEU A 655 12.01 1.85 27.16
C LEU A 655 12.26 0.66 28.08
N PRO A 656 11.46 -0.42 28.03
CA PRO A 656 11.47 -1.44 29.07
C PRO A 656 12.74 -2.32 29.05
N TYR A 657 13.52 -2.27 27.97
CA TYR A 657 14.71 -3.08 27.76
C TYR A 657 16.04 -2.37 28.08
N VAL A 658 16.05 -1.08 28.40
CA VAL A 658 17.29 -0.32 28.67
C VAL A 658 17.10 0.69 29.79
N SER A 659 18.10 0.80 30.67
CA SER A 659 18.18 1.86 31.67
C SER A 659 19.59 2.45 31.69
N PHE A 660 19.70 3.75 31.98
CA PHE A 660 20.98 4.41 32.21
C PHE A 660 21.15 4.75 33.68
N VAL A 661 22.39 4.64 34.18
CA VAL A 661 22.75 5.26 35.46
C VAL A 661 22.79 6.77 35.31
N SER A 662 22.62 7.48 36.41
CA SER A 662 22.85 8.93 36.43
C SER A 662 24.25 9.25 35.89
N PRO A 663 24.42 10.22 34.97
CA PRO A 663 25.71 10.52 34.39
C PRO A 663 26.72 11.08 35.41
N TYR A 664 26.24 11.58 36.56
CA TYR A 664 27.08 11.98 37.69
C TYR A 664 27.60 10.79 38.53
N SER A 665 27.12 9.59 38.23
CA SER A 665 27.45 8.34 38.93
C SER A 665 28.20 7.35 38.04
N LEU A 666 28.79 7.82 36.93
CA LEU A 666 29.64 6.99 36.07
C LEU A 666 30.85 6.51 36.86
N THR A 667 30.89 5.20 37.12
CA THR A 667 31.96 4.54 37.88
C THR A 667 32.73 3.59 36.98
N GLU A 668 34.06 3.54 37.18
CA GLU A 668 34.91 2.58 36.49
C GLU A 668 34.59 1.16 36.99
N ALA A 669 34.42 0.23 36.06
CA ALA A 669 34.13 -1.17 36.33
C ALA A 669 35.39 -1.90 36.80
N THR A 670 35.88 -1.58 38.01
CA THR A 670 37.13 -2.14 38.57
C THR A 670 36.95 -3.56 39.10
N ASP A 671 35.73 -3.91 39.51
CA ASP A 671 35.42 -5.16 40.21
C ASP A 671 34.80 -6.22 39.29
N ASN A 672 34.64 -5.93 38.00
CA ASN A 672 34.14 -6.91 37.04
C ASN A 672 35.31 -7.78 36.53
N PRO A 673 35.47 -9.04 36.96
CA PRO A 673 36.60 -9.91 36.59
C PRO A 673 36.66 -10.22 35.08
N LEU A 674 35.69 -9.72 34.33
CA LEU A 674 35.45 -9.96 32.90
C LEU A 674 35.82 -8.75 32.03
N ALA A 675 36.27 -7.62 32.61
CA ALA A 675 36.99 -6.52 31.94
C ALA A 675 38.40 -6.98 31.48
N SER A 676 38.50 -8.21 30.98
CA SER A 676 39.69 -8.76 30.39
C SER A 676 40.00 -8.00 29.09
N ARG A 677 41.30 -7.84 28.79
CA ARG A 677 41.85 -7.21 27.57
C ARG A 677 41.34 -7.79 26.23
N ALA A 678 40.39 -8.72 26.24
CA ALA A 678 39.86 -9.41 25.07
C ALA A 678 38.85 -8.56 24.26
N VAL A 679 38.23 -7.53 24.86
CA VAL A 679 37.10 -6.81 24.25
C VAL A 679 37.46 -5.40 23.78
N GLY A 680 38.41 -4.73 24.45
CA GLY A 680 38.85 -3.38 24.09
C GLY A 680 40.02 -2.85 24.96
N PRO A 681 40.57 -1.66 24.63
CA PRO A 681 41.68 -1.06 25.37
C PRO A 681 41.35 -0.66 26.81
N GLY A 682 40.08 -0.35 27.13
CA GLY A 682 39.65 0.13 28.46
C GLY A 682 40.25 1.50 28.82
N PRO A 683 39.94 2.06 30.01
CA PRO A 683 39.10 1.51 31.08
C PRO A 683 37.61 1.49 30.74
N PHE A 684 36.85 0.61 31.39
CA PHE A 684 35.41 0.44 31.18
C PHE A 684 34.59 1.16 32.26
N PHE A 685 33.47 1.78 31.90
CA PHE A 685 32.58 2.52 32.79
C PHE A 685 31.16 1.98 32.72
N HIS A 686 30.50 1.83 33.87
CA HIS A 686 29.10 1.42 33.91
C HIS A 686 28.18 2.52 33.39
N LEU A 687 27.42 2.21 32.33
CA LEU A 687 26.41 3.10 31.76
C LEU A 687 25.00 2.79 32.25
N GLY A 688 24.71 1.54 32.65
CA GLY A 688 23.37 1.11 33.00
C GLY A 688 23.14 -0.36 32.72
N THR A 689 21.92 -0.72 32.34
CA THR A 689 21.55 -2.10 32.03
C THR A 689 20.77 -2.23 30.73
N TRP A 690 20.87 -3.40 30.11
CA TRP A 690 20.12 -3.79 28.92
C TRP A 690 19.58 -5.21 29.11
N VAL A 691 18.26 -5.36 29.22
CA VAL A 691 17.59 -6.66 29.47
C VAL A 691 18.32 -7.45 30.57
N GLY A 692 18.61 -6.78 31.69
CA GLY A 692 19.31 -7.37 32.84
C GLY A 692 20.84 -7.53 32.73
N ALA A 693 21.45 -7.35 31.55
CA ALA A 693 22.90 -7.33 31.38
C ALA A 693 23.49 -5.94 31.67
N GLU A 694 24.76 -5.86 32.07
CA GLU A 694 25.42 -4.56 32.30
C GLU A 694 25.83 -3.90 30.99
N LEU A 695 25.57 -2.59 30.86
CA LEU A 695 26.06 -1.76 29.76
C LEU A 695 27.39 -1.11 30.15
N LEU A 696 28.45 -1.40 29.39
CA LEU A 696 29.79 -0.89 29.64
C LEU A 696 30.29 0.00 28.51
N LEU A 697 30.73 1.21 28.84
CA LEU A 697 31.44 2.13 27.93
C LEU A 697 32.95 1.91 28.03
N ASP A 698 33.61 1.61 26.92
CA ASP A 698 35.07 1.73 26.84
C ASP A 698 35.46 3.21 26.71
N GLY A 699 36.04 3.78 27.77
CA GLY A 699 36.41 5.19 27.82
C GLY A 699 37.46 5.60 26.80
N SER A 700 38.21 4.66 26.23
CA SER A 700 39.26 4.94 25.24
C SER A 700 38.77 4.86 23.80
N SER A 701 37.91 3.90 23.48
CA SER A 701 37.37 3.68 22.13
C SER A 701 35.96 4.24 21.92
N GLY A 702 35.25 4.58 22.99
CA GLY A 702 33.86 5.04 22.96
C GLY A 702 32.83 3.95 22.70
N ARG A 703 33.27 2.70 22.45
CA ARG A 703 32.42 1.55 22.14
C ARG A 703 31.65 1.06 23.35
N ILE A 704 30.50 0.45 23.10
CA ILE A 704 29.58 -0.01 24.15
C ILE A 704 29.38 -1.52 24.04
N TYR A 705 29.59 -2.20 25.16
CA TYR A 705 29.53 -3.65 25.28
C TYR A 705 28.47 -4.09 26.29
N LEU A 706 27.89 -5.26 26.05
CA LEU A 706 27.11 -5.98 27.05
C LEU A 706 28.02 -6.87 27.88
N ALA A 707 27.86 -6.85 29.20
CA ALA A 707 28.47 -7.82 30.09
C ALA A 707 27.40 -8.68 30.75
N HIS A 708 27.42 -9.97 30.44
CA HIS A 708 26.58 -10.98 31.08
C HIS A 708 27.31 -11.56 32.31
N SER A 709 26.59 -12.31 33.14
CA SER A 709 27.16 -12.97 34.34
C SER A 709 28.34 -13.91 34.05
N GLU A 710 28.50 -14.36 32.79
CA GLU A 710 29.62 -15.19 32.33
C GLU A 710 30.79 -14.39 31.70
N GLY A 711 30.59 -13.12 31.33
CA GLY A 711 31.58 -12.32 30.60
C GLY A 711 31.03 -11.31 29.61
N ALA A 712 31.91 -10.41 29.17
CA ALA A 712 31.81 -9.73 27.89
C ALA A 712 32.85 -10.33 26.92
N ALA A 713 32.44 -10.65 25.71
CA ALA A 713 33.24 -11.15 24.60
C ALA A 713 33.22 -10.14 23.42
N GLU A 714 34.09 -10.33 22.43
CA GLU A 714 34.12 -9.48 21.22
C GLU A 714 32.81 -9.54 20.41
N GLY A 715 32.00 -10.60 20.61
CA GLY A 715 30.64 -10.74 20.07
C GLY A 715 29.56 -9.94 20.81
N ASP A 716 29.90 -9.26 21.92
CA ASP A 716 28.96 -8.52 22.76
C ASP A 716 29.03 -6.99 22.52
N LEU A 717 29.64 -6.57 21.40
CA LEU A 717 29.59 -5.18 20.94
C LEU A 717 28.14 -4.81 20.61
N LEU A 718 27.54 -3.97 21.43
CA LEU A 718 26.17 -3.52 21.25
C LEU A 718 26.08 -2.31 20.32
N SER A 719 27.06 -1.40 20.40
CA SER A 719 27.13 -0.21 19.56
C SER A 719 28.56 0.30 19.42
N SER A 720 28.86 0.84 18.24
CA SER A 720 30.16 1.44 17.94
C SER A 720 30.44 2.75 18.69
N GLY A 721 29.42 3.38 19.28
CA GLY A 721 29.58 4.61 20.05
C GLY A 721 28.34 5.07 20.82
N LEU A 722 28.54 5.96 21.79
CA LEU A 722 27.45 6.49 22.61
C LEU A 722 26.43 7.30 21.80
N GLN A 723 26.89 8.08 20.82
CA GLN A 723 26.01 8.81 19.90
C GLN A 723 25.11 7.85 19.12
N GLN A 724 25.69 6.79 18.54
CA GLN A 724 24.97 5.78 17.77
C GLN A 724 23.91 5.08 18.61
N LEU A 725 24.30 4.58 19.80
CA LEU A 725 23.38 3.95 20.74
C LEU A 725 22.17 4.85 21.05
N CYS A 726 22.42 6.08 21.53
CA CYS A 726 21.35 6.99 21.91
C CYS A 726 20.49 7.44 20.71
N THR A 727 21.08 7.57 19.52
CA THR A 727 20.34 7.91 18.29
C THR A 727 19.37 6.78 17.91
N LEU A 728 19.83 5.52 17.95
CA LEU A 728 18.98 4.37 17.65
C LEU A 728 17.88 4.18 18.70
N LEU A 729 18.17 4.41 19.99
CA LEU A 729 17.17 4.40 21.04
C LEU A 729 16.11 5.50 20.83
N ALA A 730 16.54 6.72 20.48
CA ALA A 730 15.63 7.83 20.21
C ALA A 730 14.73 7.53 19.00
N LEU A 731 15.29 7.00 17.89
CA LEU A 731 14.52 6.62 16.72
C LEU A 731 13.54 5.48 17.01
N SER A 732 13.94 4.47 17.79
CA SER A 732 13.06 3.38 18.23
C SER A 732 11.89 3.90 19.06
N ARG A 733 12.15 4.84 19.98
CA ARG A 733 11.11 5.48 20.80
C ARG A 733 10.16 6.32 19.96
N LEU A 734 10.68 7.19 19.10
CA LEU A 734 9.87 8.01 18.18
C LEU A 734 8.95 7.14 17.32
N ARG A 735 9.43 5.99 16.85
CA ARG A 735 8.60 5.03 16.11
C ARG A 735 7.48 4.46 16.99
N ALA A 736 7.79 4.02 18.21
CA ALA A 736 6.80 3.46 19.14
C ALA A 736 5.69 4.49 19.46
N GLU A 737 6.03 5.77 19.56
CA GLU A 737 5.10 6.87 19.87
C GLU A 737 4.41 7.47 18.63
N SER A 738 4.65 6.95 17.42
CA SER A 738 4.17 7.59 16.18
C SER A 738 2.66 7.50 15.95
N GLY A 739 1.88 6.76 16.74
CA GLY A 739 0.41 6.71 16.59
C GLY A 739 -0.07 6.39 15.16
N PHE A 740 0.54 5.40 14.51
CA PHE A 740 0.25 5.06 13.10
C PHE A 740 -1.22 4.70 12.90
N THR A 741 -1.82 5.22 11.83
CA THR A 741 -3.26 5.04 11.56
C THR A 741 -3.56 3.77 10.77
N VAL A 742 -2.55 3.24 10.07
CA VAL A 742 -2.63 2.02 9.27
C VAL A 742 -1.44 1.13 9.61
N TRP A 743 -1.70 -0.17 9.78
CA TRP A 743 -0.65 -1.15 10.13
C TRP A 743 0.52 -1.18 9.13
N ALA A 744 0.25 -0.93 7.84
CA ALA A 744 1.29 -0.84 6.81
C ALA A 744 2.30 0.28 7.09
N GLU A 745 1.87 1.43 7.63
CA GLU A 745 2.78 2.52 8.01
C GLU A 745 3.77 2.09 9.09
N GLU A 746 3.29 1.36 10.10
CA GLU A 746 4.15 0.86 11.17
C GLU A 746 5.19 -0.13 10.63
N LEU A 747 4.80 -1.02 9.71
CA LEU A 747 5.71 -1.95 9.06
C LEU A 747 6.76 -1.23 8.20
N ASP A 748 6.36 -0.20 7.47
CA ASP A 748 7.24 0.62 6.65
C ASP A 748 8.22 1.43 7.52
N ALA A 749 7.76 1.94 8.65
CA ALA A 749 8.59 2.60 9.65
C ALA A 749 9.60 1.63 10.28
N LYS A 750 9.21 0.40 10.63
CA LYS A 750 10.12 -0.67 11.11
C LYS A 750 11.17 -1.02 10.04
N ARG A 751 10.76 -1.16 8.78
CA ARG A 751 11.70 -1.40 7.66
C ARG A 751 12.69 -0.24 7.52
N SER A 752 12.21 1.00 7.64
CA SER A 752 13.05 2.19 7.51
C SER A 752 14.01 2.32 8.68
N LEU A 753 13.56 2.05 9.90
CA LEU A 753 14.39 2.03 11.11
C LEU A 753 15.54 1.02 11.00
N ARG A 754 15.30 -0.18 10.45
CA ARG A 754 16.36 -1.17 10.17
C ARG A 754 17.37 -0.66 9.14
N ALA A 755 16.89 0.01 8.09
CA ALA A 755 17.78 0.60 7.08
C ALA A 755 18.64 1.73 7.67
N TRP A 756 18.04 2.59 8.51
CA TRP A 756 18.76 3.65 9.22
C TRP A 756 19.76 3.08 10.22
N ALA A 757 19.41 2.01 10.94
CA ALA A 757 20.36 1.33 11.83
C ALA A 757 21.58 0.83 11.07
N GLN A 758 21.38 0.21 9.90
CA GLN A 758 22.47 -0.25 9.04
C GLN A 758 23.35 0.90 8.52
N GLU A 759 22.79 2.10 8.34
CA GLU A 759 23.53 3.30 7.92
C GLU A 759 24.28 3.95 9.10
N LEU A 760 23.66 4.02 10.29
CA LEU A 760 24.20 4.68 11.48
C LEU A 760 25.26 3.85 12.20
N ASP A 761 25.02 2.56 12.35
CA ASP A 761 25.86 1.63 13.10
C ASP A 761 25.73 0.20 12.57
N PRO A 762 26.48 -0.16 11.49
CA PRO A 762 26.42 -1.48 10.87
C PRO A 762 26.67 -2.64 11.84
N ASP A 763 27.55 -2.43 12.83
CA ASP A 763 27.88 -3.43 13.83
C ASP A 763 26.66 -3.69 14.73
N ALA A 764 26.05 -2.62 15.25
CA ALA A 764 24.81 -2.70 16.03
C ALA A 764 23.65 -3.32 15.24
N ALA A 765 23.44 -2.93 13.98
CA ALA A 765 22.35 -3.42 13.14
C ALA A 765 22.38 -4.94 12.92
N SER A 766 23.57 -5.54 12.96
CA SER A 766 23.76 -6.99 12.83
C SER A 766 23.59 -7.76 14.14
N HIS A 767 23.52 -7.06 15.28
CA HIS A 767 23.47 -7.67 16.61
C HIS A 767 22.05 -8.20 16.94
N PRO A 768 21.90 -9.42 17.49
CA PRO A 768 20.58 -10.01 17.77
C PRO A 768 19.67 -9.17 18.69
N HIS A 769 20.24 -8.48 19.68
CA HIS A 769 19.48 -7.60 20.58
C HIS A 769 18.83 -6.43 19.82
N TRP A 770 19.54 -5.86 18.84
CA TRP A 770 18.99 -4.82 17.99
C TRP A 770 17.97 -5.38 17.00
N ALA A 771 18.13 -6.60 16.51
CA ALA A 771 17.10 -7.23 15.67
C ALA A 771 15.74 -7.31 16.40
N ALA A 772 15.73 -7.62 17.70
CA ALA A 772 14.53 -7.61 18.54
C ALA A 772 13.94 -6.19 18.69
N VAL A 773 14.75 -5.20 19.10
CA VAL A 773 14.33 -3.79 19.23
C VAL A 773 13.78 -3.22 17.91
N LEU A 774 14.52 -3.37 16.81
CA LEU A 774 14.15 -2.85 15.49
C LEU A 774 12.93 -3.57 14.88
N SER A 775 12.54 -4.71 15.43
CA SER A 775 11.29 -5.40 15.08
C SER A 775 10.08 -4.98 15.93
N GLY A 776 10.32 -4.26 17.03
CA GLY A 776 9.32 -3.91 18.03
C GLY A 776 8.94 -5.07 18.97
N GLN A 777 9.73 -6.15 19.00
CA GLN A 777 9.45 -7.30 19.88
C GLN A 777 9.52 -6.96 21.37
N TRP A 778 10.25 -5.91 21.72
CA TRP A 778 10.48 -5.47 23.10
C TRP A 778 9.79 -4.14 23.41
N ASP A 779 8.83 -3.71 22.58
CA ASP A 779 8.03 -2.53 22.90
C ASP A 779 7.02 -2.82 24.02
N ASP A 780 6.61 -4.08 24.16
CA ASP A 780 5.69 -4.57 25.18
C ASP A 780 6.48 -5.11 26.39
N SER A 781 6.20 -4.55 27.57
CA SER A 781 6.85 -4.96 28.83
C SER A 781 6.51 -6.39 29.24
N ASP A 782 5.37 -6.93 28.81
CA ASP A 782 4.94 -8.29 29.14
C ASP A 782 5.73 -9.37 28.37
N MET A 783 6.50 -8.95 27.36
CA MET A 783 7.30 -9.80 26.49
C MET A 783 8.78 -9.88 26.89
N LEU A 784 9.20 -9.14 27.93
CA LEU A 784 10.56 -9.06 28.48
C LEU A 784 10.70 -9.83 29.79
#